data_AF-A0A815DRW9-F1
#
_entry.id   AF-A0A815DRW9-F1
#
_cell.length_a   1.000
_cell.length_b   1.000
_cell.length_c   1.000
_cell.angle_alpha   90.00
_cell.angle_beta   90.00
_cell.angle_gamma   90.00
#
_symmetry.space_group_name_H-M   'P 1'
#
loop_
_entity.id
_entity.type
_entity.pdbx_description
1 polymer ?
#
loop_
_entity_poly.entity_id
_entity_poly.type
_entity_poly.pdbx_seq_one_letter_code
_entity_poly.pdbx_strand_id
1 'polypeptide(L)'
;MQLSLFFLLLLLHSSSGKRKKNVGALVRVTTSSTVGVLFDELPVDTHNYARSLLDNKTDDYWKDLARRQLDLTQVRLVFRPLYYPDVQPPTFRGTFSLPLRDQLEIRLKGRPRWISENGHKLYVRDYALNAYILTDRKSVILADDRLSCIHKSFIINYTLPLDPMLLVQRTGLACMGENQWPPNSVDAENVEYFYDDTCEVEQPQSPETIGCQQCHCQYPLPTLSCKQALTKYVGSIPIQLKFVRKPWNRFTANRWRYPKRPSVNGNGVVAPVNIFEYKPDLQRNRLVYLYIEADGCEIVEQCVETSGWRRLLRFSTTAPNFGIEDLQLGRVSYFANDPPSDLVTKYHMFEFSPCHQHFHFSHYANFTFGSLSNARNSKRGFCLQAVYRHANAEWSPLAQAYYTCSNQGIPAGWQDVYQDGIPCQWIDVTSYNTRKQEYTSYLQSHVNPDGFLCEGVSINNSWIETNFSTTCCNGEGCCGNSNSTECCGGEPVYRTNCDYWSGYEDDNKAETEVTLPLNGNGQLTADCWTISGHWGPRRDCGFRLHPYGKYLSCQPGEYKTLMKVQTSIEYQILRVCEASIALQCGMACTWNNSLANVIVDKKQSKNVHFLCPAARDEIETGGRFAVYVAPLFEEDEHTPLSVTWKKSY
;
A
#
# COMPACT_ATOMS: atom_id res chain seq x y z
N MET A 1 -41.57 74.70 6.65
CA MET A 1 -42.01 74.60 8.06
C MET A 1 -42.79 73.31 8.27
N GLN A 2 -42.12 72.30 8.81
CA GLN A 2 -42.45 71.59 10.06
C GLN A 2 -43.89 71.12 10.39
N LEU A 3 -43.93 69.85 10.83
CA LEU A 3 -44.84 69.13 11.76
C LEU A 3 -46.28 68.80 11.27
N SER A 4 -46.94 67.69 11.62
CA SER A 4 -46.65 66.34 12.16
C SER A 4 -48.02 65.72 12.46
N LEU A 5 -48.27 64.42 12.23
CA LEU A 5 -48.74 63.45 13.24
C LEU A 5 -48.96 62.04 12.67
N PHE A 6 -48.74 61.08 13.56
CA PHE A 6 -48.65 59.62 13.44
C PHE A 6 -49.93 58.89 13.00
N PHE A 7 -49.75 57.75 12.31
CA PHE A 7 -50.49 56.51 12.64
C PHE A 7 -49.63 55.27 12.38
N LEU A 8 -49.69 54.35 13.35
CA LEU A 8 -48.98 53.08 13.47
C LEU A 8 -49.51 52.06 12.44
N LEU A 9 -48.65 51.43 11.64
CA LEU A 9 -49.00 50.20 10.91
C LEU A 9 -47.94 49.12 11.12
N LEU A 10 -48.37 47.98 11.66
CA LEU A 10 -47.58 46.76 11.81
C LEU A 10 -47.08 46.27 10.44
N LEU A 11 -45.75 46.22 10.27
CA LEU A 11 -45.11 45.49 9.19
C LEU A 11 -44.96 44.01 9.57
N LEU A 12 -45.85 43.18 9.02
CA LEU A 12 -45.61 41.74 8.88
C LEU A 12 -44.35 41.53 8.03
N HIS A 13 -43.22 41.29 8.68
CA HIS A 13 -42.02 40.78 8.02
C HIS A 13 -42.27 39.32 7.61
N SER A 14 -42.67 39.11 6.35
CA SER A 14 -42.49 37.79 5.72
C SER A 14 -40.99 37.57 5.48
N SER A 15 -40.33 36.87 6.40
CA SER A 15 -38.99 36.35 6.14
C SER A 15 -39.09 35.25 5.07
N SER A 16 -38.85 35.61 3.81
CA SER A 16 -38.59 34.62 2.77
C SER A 16 -37.21 34.02 3.06
N GLY A 17 -37.20 32.95 3.86
CA GLY A 17 -36.01 32.16 4.12
C GLY A 17 -35.43 31.63 2.81
N LYS A 18 -34.39 32.31 2.29
CA LYS A 18 -33.52 31.76 1.26
C LYS A 18 -32.97 30.43 1.80
N ARG A 19 -33.50 29.30 1.31
CA ARG A 19 -32.94 27.97 1.59
C ARG A 19 -31.44 28.03 1.27
N LYS A 20 -30.58 27.95 2.29
CA LYS A 20 -29.12 27.85 2.09
C LYS A 20 -28.87 26.74 1.07
N LYS A 21 -28.26 27.08 -0.06
CA LYS A 21 -27.97 26.15 -1.15
C LYS A 21 -27.15 24.99 -0.55
N ASN A 22 -27.64 23.76 -0.66
CA ASN A 22 -26.92 22.58 -0.14
C ASN A 22 -25.54 22.52 -0.81
N VAL A 23 -24.48 22.61 0.01
CA VAL A 23 -23.08 22.72 -0.46
C VAL A 23 -22.46 21.37 -0.84
N GLY A 24 -23.08 20.26 -0.46
CA GLY A 24 -22.56 18.93 -0.78
C GLY A 24 -23.60 17.82 -0.71
N ALA A 25 -23.09 16.62 -0.45
CA ALA A 25 -23.71 15.38 -0.82
C ALA A 25 -23.41 14.29 0.22
N LEU A 26 -24.43 13.60 0.73
CA LEU A 26 -24.29 12.46 1.64
C LEU A 26 -24.66 11.14 0.95
N VAL A 27 -23.78 10.15 1.08
CA VAL A 27 -24.04 8.76 0.68
C VAL A 27 -23.78 7.88 1.89
N ARG A 28 -24.79 7.14 2.32
CA ARG A 28 -24.65 6.16 3.40
C ARG A 28 -24.20 4.84 2.80
N VAL A 29 -23.13 4.25 3.33
CA VAL A 29 -22.70 2.89 3.03
C VAL A 29 -23.03 1.98 4.20
N THR A 30 -23.58 0.81 3.92
CA THR A 30 -23.90 -0.21 4.91
C THR A 30 -23.56 -1.60 4.40
N THR A 31 -23.11 -2.46 5.30
CA THR A 31 -22.98 -3.91 5.05
C THR A 31 -23.17 -4.68 6.35
N SER A 32 -23.35 -5.99 6.25
CA SER A 32 -23.22 -6.95 7.35
C SER A 32 -22.44 -8.14 6.83
N SER A 33 -21.46 -8.60 7.61
CA SER A 33 -20.57 -9.68 7.24
C SER A 33 -20.01 -10.32 8.51
N THR A 34 -19.07 -11.24 8.33
CA THR A 34 -18.40 -12.00 9.36
C THR A 34 -16.89 -11.93 9.09
N VAL A 35 -16.10 -11.75 10.14
CA VAL A 35 -14.64 -11.87 10.11
C VAL A 35 -14.17 -12.90 11.14
N GLY A 36 -13.02 -13.50 10.90
CA GLY A 36 -12.51 -14.58 11.71
C GLY A 36 -11.01 -14.76 11.66
N VAL A 37 -10.57 -15.72 12.45
CA VAL A 37 -9.21 -16.26 12.44
C VAL A 37 -9.29 -17.72 12.00
N LEU A 38 -8.46 -18.09 11.02
CA LEU A 38 -8.35 -19.44 10.50
C LEU A 38 -7.52 -20.33 11.43
N PHE A 39 -7.98 -21.56 11.71
CA PHE A 39 -7.30 -22.50 12.62
C PHE A 39 -6.59 -23.64 11.89
N ASP A 40 -6.76 -23.78 10.58
CA ASP A 40 -6.24 -24.89 9.78
C ASP A 40 -4.73 -25.08 9.85
N GLU A 41 -3.98 -24.00 10.09
CA GLU A 41 -2.52 -24.00 10.16
C GLU A 41 -1.99 -24.26 11.59
N LEU A 42 -2.88 -24.38 12.58
CA LEU A 42 -2.54 -24.59 13.98
C LEU A 42 -2.62 -26.09 14.34
N PRO A 43 -1.73 -26.59 15.22
CA PRO A 43 -1.87 -27.95 15.76
C PRO A 43 -3.20 -28.11 16.51
N VAL A 44 -3.89 -29.24 16.31
CA VAL A 44 -5.27 -29.44 16.80
C VAL A 44 -5.42 -29.29 18.31
N ASP A 45 -4.42 -29.70 19.07
CA ASP A 45 -4.40 -29.61 20.54
C ASP A 45 -4.21 -28.16 21.04
N THR A 46 -3.71 -27.24 20.21
CA THR A 46 -3.63 -25.81 20.53
C THR A 46 -4.95 -25.07 20.40
N HIS A 47 -5.96 -25.64 19.73
CA HIS A 47 -7.19 -24.94 19.38
C HIS A 47 -7.92 -24.35 20.60
N ASN A 48 -7.93 -25.03 21.74
CA ASN A 48 -8.57 -24.54 22.97
C ASN A 48 -7.80 -23.35 23.57
N TYR A 49 -6.47 -23.40 23.53
CA TYR A 49 -5.62 -22.32 24.01
C TYR A 49 -5.74 -21.09 23.10
N ALA A 50 -5.58 -21.27 21.79
CA ALA A 50 -5.78 -20.21 20.80
C ALA A 50 -7.17 -19.57 20.92
N ARG A 51 -8.24 -20.36 21.13
CA ARG A 51 -9.57 -19.80 21.42
C ARG A 51 -9.57 -18.94 22.67
N SER A 52 -8.94 -19.38 23.77
CA SER A 52 -8.87 -18.60 25.01
C SER A 52 -8.16 -17.27 24.84
N LEU A 53 -7.13 -17.22 23.98
CA LEU A 53 -6.47 -15.97 23.60
C LEU A 53 -7.42 -15.04 22.83
N LEU A 54 -8.22 -15.56 21.88
CA LEU A 54 -9.22 -14.77 21.15
C LEU A 54 -10.38 -14.30 22.03
N ASP A 55 -10.80 -15.12 22.99
CA ASP A 55 -11.85 -14.76 23.95
C ASP A 55 -11.44 -13.58 24.85
N ASN A 56 -10.14 -13.42 25.08
CA ASN A 56 -9.56 -12.30 25.83
C ASN A 56 -9.28 -11.06 24.96
N LYS A 57 -9.44 -11.14 23.63
CA LYS A 57 -9.27 -9.97 22.75
C LYS A 57 -10.43 -8.99 22.93
N THR A 58 -10.10 -7.70 22.91
CA THR A 58 -11.09 -6.63 23.01
C THR A 58 -11.93 -6.52 21.74
N ASP A 59 -13.01 -5.74 21.80
CA ASP A 59 -13.79 -5.40 20.62
C ASP A 59 -12.95 -4.71 19.53
N ASP A 60 -11.89 -4.00 19.90
CA ASP A 60 -11.07 -3.27 18.92
C ASP A 60 -10.26 -4.21 18.03
N TYR A 61 -9.86 -5.38 18.52
CA TYR A 61 -9.28 -6.45 17.69
C TYR A 61 -10.23 -6.88 16.56
N TRP A 62 -11.48 -7.20 16.91
CA TRP A 62 -12.48 -7.65 15.95
C TRP A 62 -12.93 -6.55 14.98
N LYS A 63 -12.98 -5.30 15.45
CA LYS A 63 -13.22 -4.15 14.57
C LYS A 63 -12.05 -3.93 13.60
N ASP A 64 -10.81 -4.18 14.03
CA ASP A 64 -9.65 -4.08 13.16
C ASP A 64 -9.71 -5.11 12.03
N LEU A 65 -9.99 -6.37 12.34
CA LEU A 65 -10.22 -7.41 11.32
C LEU A 65 -11.35 -7.05 10.36
N ALA A 66 -12.48 -6.53 10.88
CA ALA A 66 -13.59 -6.08 10.04
C ALA A 66 -13.19 -4.94 9.10
N ARG A 67 -12.38 -3.99 9.58
CA ARG A 67 -11.85 -2.90 8.75
C ARG A 67 -10.90 -3.41 7.69
N ARG A 68 -9.98 -4.32 8.02
CA ARG A 68 -9.09 -4.96 7.04
C ARG A 68 -9.85 -5.68 5.95
N GLN A 69 -10.88 -6.46 6.31
CA GLN A 69 -11.73 -7.11 5.33
C GLN A 69 -12.38 -6.07 4.38
N LEU A 70 -12.82 -4.92 4.90
CA LEU A 70 -13.40 -3.85 4.08
C LEU A 70 -12.37 -3.09 3.23
N ASP A 71 -11.13 -2.95 3.71
CA ASP A 71 -10.04 -2.31 2.97
C ASP A 71 -9.77 -3.04 1.63
N LEU A 72 -9.96 -4.37 1.60
CA LEU A 72 -9.88 -5.20 0.39
C LEU A 72 -10.90 -4.81 -0.70
N THR A 73 -11.89 -3.96 -0.40
CA THR A 73 -12.85 -3.49 -1.41
C THR A 73 -12.37 -2.27 -2.20
N GLN A 74 -11.28 -1.63 -1.75
CA GLN A 74 -10.88 -0.30 -2.17
C GLN A 74 -10.40 -0.26 -3.63
N VAL A 75 -9.55 -1.19 -4.07
CA VAL A 75 -9.04 -1.26 -5.46
C VAL A 75 -10.21 -1.24 -6.43
N ARG A 76 -11.16 -2.16 -6.26
CA ARG A 76 -12.33 -2.24 -7.15
C ARG A 76 -13.27 -1.06 -7.04
N LEU A 77 -13.23 -0.25 -5.97
CA LEU A 77 -14.02 0.99 -5.84
C LEU A 77 -13.36 2.16 -6.57
N VAL A 78 -12.05 2.27 -6.51
CA VAL A 78 -11.28 3.34 -7.16
C VAL A 78 -11.27 3.12 -8.66
N PHE A 79 -10.94 1.90 -9.09
CA PHE A 79 -10.80 1.51 -10.49
C PHE A 79 -12.10 1.04 -11.13
N ARG A 80 -13.26 1.36 -10.55
CA ARG A 80 -14.59 1.00 -11.12
C ARG A 80 -14.74 1.28 -12.61
N PRO A 81 -14.20 2.37 -13.19
CA PRO A 81 -14.27 2.58 -14.63
C PRO A 81 -13.68 1.42 -15.45
N LEU A 82 -12.65 0.73 -14.94
CA LEU A 82 -11.98 -0.41 -15.59
C LEU A 82 -12.74 -1.73 -15.38
N TYR A 83 -13.37 -1.92 -14.22
CA TYR A 83 -14.15 -3.14 -13.91
C TYR A 83 -15.54 -3.18 -14.54
N TYR A 84 -16.07 -2.00 -14.92
CA TYR A 84 -17.41 -1.87 -15.48
C TYR A 84 -17.38 -1.05 -16.78
N PRO A 85 -16.65 -1.49 -17.82
CA PRO A 85 -16.49 -0.73 -19.06
C PRO A 85 -17.78 -0.69 -19.90
N ASP A 86 -18.61 -1.74 -19.80
CA ASP A 86 -19.72 -2.00 -20.73
C ASP A 86 -21.09 -1.48 -20.27
N VAL A 87 -21.15 -0.63 -19.24
CA VAL A 87 -22.46 -0.24 -18.69
C VAL A 87 -23.11 0.84 -19.58
N GLN A 88 -23.94 0.38 -20.51
CA GLN A 88 -24.66 1.19 -21.49
C GLN A 88 -25.58 2.25 -20.85
N PRO A 89 -25.60 3.50 -21.35
CA PRO A 89 -26.36 4.59 -20.78
C PRO A 89 -27.85 4.32 -20.49
N PRO A 90 -28.38 4.97 -19.43
CA PRO A 90 -27.61 5.75 -18.46
C PRO A 90 -27.02 4.80 -17.42
N THR A 91 -25.71 4.52 -17.50
CA THR A 91 -24.97 3.91 -16.39
C THR A 91 -23.49 4.31 -16.40
N PHE A 92 -23.19 5.58 -16.13
CA PHE A 92 -21.80 6.00 -15.90
C PHE A 92 -21.27 5.40 -14.58
N ARG A 93 -20.01 4.94 -14.58
CA ARG A 93 -19.32 4.32 -13.43
C ARG A 93 -17.97 5.00 -13.20
N GLY A 94 -17.99 6.14 -12.51
CA GLY A 94 -16.77 6.80 -12.08
C GLY A 94 -16.10 6.08 -10.91
N THR A 95 -14.94 6.63 -10.53
CA THR A 95 -14.23 6.27 -9.30
C THR A 95 -15.16 6.39 -8.08
N PHE A 96 -14.83 5.65 -7.03
CA PHE A 96 -15.53 5.65 -5.76
C PHE A 96 -14.52 5.37 -4.65
N SER A 97 -14.88 5.64 -3.40
CA SER A 97 -14.05 5.30 -2.24
C SER A 97 -14.92 5.10 -1.01
N LEU A 98 -14.49 4.24 -0.10
CA LEU A 98 -14.98 4.30 1.28
C LEU A 98 -14.40 5.53 1.99
N PRO A 99 -15.01 6.00 3.10
CA PRO A 99 -14.35 6.92 4.02
C PRO A 99 -13.08 6.30 4.60
N LEU A 100 -12.25 7.12 5.24
CA LEU A 100 -11.05 6.65 5.94
C LEU A 100 -11.38 5.50 6.91
N ARG A 101 -10.42 4.59 7.08
CA ARG A 101 -10.55 3.36 7.86
C ARG A 101 -11.06 3.58 9.29
N ASP A 102 -10.60 4.64 9.95
CA ASP A 102 -11.01 5.03 11.30
C ASP A 102 -12.46 5.54 11.36
N GLN A 103 -12.97 6.10 10.26
CA GLN A 103 -14.35 6.52 10.10
C GLN A 103 -15.31 5.35 9.83
N LEU A 104 -14.83 4.15 9.50
CA LEU A 104 -15.68 2.98 9.35
C LEU A 104 -16.25 2.56 10.72
N GLU A 105 -17.52 2.92 10.98
CA GLU A 105 -18.20 2.52 12.23
C GLU A 105 -18.63 1.06 12.13
N ILE A 106 -17.86 0.21 12.81
CA ILE A 106 -18.13 -1.22 12.94
C ILE A 106 -18.91 -1.48 14.22
N ARG A 107 -20.09 -2.08 14.07
CA ARG A 107 -20.87 -2.63 15.18
C ARG A 107 -20.77 -4.15 15.18
N LEU A 108 -20.09 -4.71 16.17
CA LEU A 108 -19.99 -6.15 16.38
C LEU A 108 -21.34 -6.72 16.86
N LYS A 109 -21.64 -7.94 16.46
CA LYS A 109 -22.87 -8.65 16.79
C LYS A 109 -22.53 -9.97 17.49
N GLY A 110 -23.14 -10.19 18.65
CA GLY A 110 -22.92 -11.40 19.44
C GLY A 110 -21.48 -11.54 19.96
N ARG A 111 -21.25 -12.69 20.59
CA ARG A 111 -19.91 -13.15 20.97
C ARG A 111 -19.26 -13.91 19.81
N PRO A 112 -17.93 -13.99 19.76
CA PRO A 112 -17.24 -14.90 18.84
C PRO A 112 -17.76 -16.33 18.94
N ARG A 113 -17.73 -17.07 17.81
CA ARG A 113 -18.22 -18.44 17.72
C ARG A 113 -17.44 -19.24 16.67
N TRP A 114 -17.46 -20.56 16.81
CA TRP A 114 -16.94 -21.46 15.79
C TRP A 114 -17.85 -21.54 14.57
N ILE A 115 -17.25 -21.69 13.40
CA ILE A 115 -17.91 -22.17 12.18
C ILE A 115 -17.03 -23.17 11.44
N SER A 116 -17.67 -23.90 10.53
CA SER A 116 -17.00 -24.50 9.39
C SER A 116 -17.55 -23.87 8.12
N GLU A 117 -16.68 -23.27 7.31
CA GLU A 117 -17.04 -22.64 6.04
C GLU A 117 -16.05 -23.10 4.97
N ASN A 118 -16.55 -23.52 3.80
CA ASN A 118 -15.75 -24.15 2.74
C ASN A 118 -14.82 -25.29 3.22
N GLY A 119 -15.15 -25.97 4.34
CA GLY A 119 -14.32 -27.03 4.94
C GLY A 119 -13.25 -26.55 5.92
N HIS A 120 -13.10 -25.24 6.09
CA HIS A 120 -12.15 -24.62 7.02
C HIS A 120 -12.73 -24.45 8.41
N LYS A 121 -11.90 -24.50 9.46
CA LYS A 121 -12.32 -24.24 10.84
C LYS A 121 -11.94 -22.80 11.22
N LEU A 122 -12.94 -21.99 11.54
CA LEU A 122 -12.72 -20.58 11.92
C LEU A 122 -13.38 -20.21 13.24
N TYR A 123 -12.73 -19.31 13.97
CA TYR A 123 -13.33 -18.60 15.09
C TYR A 123 -13.69 -17.18 14.66
N VAL A 124 -14.98 -16.87 14.64
CA VAL A 124 -15.50 -15.71 13.90
C VAL A 124 -16.41 -14.83 14.73
N ARG A 125 -16.55 -13.57 14.31
CA ARG A 125 -17.50 -12.62 14.88
C ARG A 125 -18.22 -11.85 13.77
N ASP A 126 -19.53 -11.72 13.93
CA ASP A 126 -20.37 -10.99 12.99
C ASP A 126 -20.27 -9.49 13.24
N TYR A 127 -20.39 -8.70 12.18
CA TYR A 127 -20.38 -7.25 12.26
C TYR A 127 -21.39 -6.60 11.30
N ALA A 128 -21.64 -5.31 11.54
CA ALA A 128 -22.31 -4.44 10.59
C ALA A 128 -21.52 -3.14 10.45
N LEU A 129 -21.32 -2.72 9.20
CA LEU A 129 -20.79 -1.40 8.86
C LEU A 129 -21.92 -0.38 8.75
N ASN A 130 -21.68 0.80 9.28
CA ASN A 130 -22.43 2.00 8.95
C ASN A 130 -21.47 3.15 8.73
N ALA A 131 -21.39 3.69 7.51
CA ALA A 131 -20.58 4.90 7.28
C ALA A 131 -21.26 5.90 6.36
N TYR A 132 -20.79 7.14 6.41
CA TYR A 132 -21.23 8.20 5.50
C TYR A 132 -20.05 8.76 4.71
N ILE A 133 -20.22 8.74 3.40
CA ILE A 133 -19.38 9.46 2.45
C ILE A 133 -19.98 10.85 2.28
N LEU A 134 -19.16 11.85 2.52
CA LEU A 134 -19.41 13.25 2.32
C LEU A 134 -18.59 13.72 1.12
N THR A 135 -19.23 14.33 0.13
CA THR A 135 -18.58 14.80 -1.11
C THR A 135 -19.35 15.97 -1.71
N ASP A 136 -18.92 16.51 -2.85
CA ASP A 136 -19.64 17.54 -3.59
C ASP A 136 -20.88 16.96 -4.30
N ARG A 137 -21.77 17.85 -4.74
CA ARG A 137 -23.04 17.43 -5.35
C ARG A 137 -22.90 16.87 -6.76
N LYS A 138 -21.96 17.40 -7.55
CA LYS A 138 -21.79 17.03 -8.96
C LYS A 138 -21.16 15.65 -9.06
N SER A 139 -20.09 15.39 -8.30
CA SER A 139 -19.34 14.15 -8.44
C SER A 139 -20.11 12.91 -7.99
N VAL A 140 -21.12 12.99 -7.13
CA VAL A 140 -21.92 11.79 -6.75
C VAL A 140 -22.60 11.15 -7.93
N ILE A 141 -23.12 11.96 -8.86
CA ILE A 141 -23.81 11.46 -10.07
C ILE A 141 -22.78 10.91 -11.06
N LEU A 142 -21.60 11.52 -11.10
CA LEU A 142 -20.46 11.01 -11.87
C LEU A 142 -19.91 9.72 -11.24
N ALA A 143 -19.95 9.56 -9.93
CA ALA A 143 -19.45 8.35 -9.29
C ALA A 143 -20.39 7.17 -9.59
N ASP A 144 -21.70 7.42 -9.51
CA ASP A 144 -22.72 6.47 -9.96
C ASP A 144 -24.06 7.20 -10.21
N ASP A 145 -24.54 7.17 -11.44
CA ASP A 145 -25.78 7.85 -11.84
C ASP A 145 -27.05 7.29 -11.17
N ARG A 146 -26.98 6.06 -10.63
CA ARG A 146 -28.04 5.51 -9.78
C ARG A 146 -28.17 6.29 -8.47
N LEU A 147 -27.21 7.13 -8.10
CA LEU A 147 -27.31 8.06 -6.95
C LEU A 147 -27.79 9.47 -7.32
N SER A 148 -28.24 9.69 -8.56
CA SER A 148 -28.75 10.98 -9.06
C SER A 148 -29.86 11.60 -8.19
N CYS A 149 -30.73 10.76 -7.63
CA CYS A 149 -31.84 11.20 -6.78
C CYS A 149 -31.65 10.75 -5.32
N ILE A 150 -32.15 11.56 -4.38
CA ILE A 150 -32.17 11.20 -2.95
C ILE A 150 -32.97 9.91 -2.73
N HIS A 151 -32.49 9.06 -1.82
CA HIS A 151 -33.00 7.72 -1.49
C HIS A 151 -32.72 6.63 -2.53
N LYS A 152 -32.21 6.97 -3.72
CA LYS A 152 -31.73 5.96 -4.66
C LYS A 152 -30.47 5.29 -4.12
N SER A 153 -30.21 4.08 -4.60
CA SER A 153 -29.17 3.22 -4.10
C SER A 153 -28.67 2.26 -5.15
N PHE A 154 -27.47 1.74 -4.93
CA PHE A 154 -26.97 0.57 -5.63
C PHE A 154 -26.23 -0.35 -4.66
N ILE A 155 -25.93 -1.55 -5.13
CA ILE A 155 -25.17 -2.57 -4.41
C ILE A 155 -23.97 -2.97 -5.25
N ILE A 156 -22.84 -3.20 -4.59
CA ILE A 156 -21.68 -3.89 -5.16
C ILE A 156 -21.47 -5.18 -4.35
N ASN A 157 -21.33 -6.30 -5.04
CA ASN A 157 -21.13 -7.62 -4.43
C ASN A 157 -19.66 -7.99 -4.48
N TYR A 158 -19.06 -8.40 -3.37
CA TYR A 158 -17.70 -8.93 -3.33
C TYR A 158 -17.71 -10.35 -2.77
N THR A 159 -16.69 -11.14 -3.10
CA THR A 159 -16.32 -12.33 -2.34
C THR A 159 -15.05 -12.00 -1.57
N LEU A 160 -15.12 -11.96 -0.23
CA LEU A 160 -13.98 -11.60 0.62
C LEU A 160 -13.51 -12.79 1.45
N PRO A 161 -12.24 -12.82 1.91
CA PRO A 161 -11.77 -13.82 2.86
C PRO A 161 -12.47 -13.65 4.22
N LEU A 162 -12.77 -14.76 4.90
CA LEU A 162 -13.22 -14.71 6.29
C LEU A 162 -12.10 -14.27 7.24
N ASP A 163 -10.87 -14.70 6.99
CA ASP A 163 -9.66 -14.23 7.67
C ASP A 163 -8.83 -13.38 6.70
N PRO A 164 -8.83 -12.03 6.84
CA PRO A 164 -8.14 -11.13 5.92
C PRO A 164 -6.61 -11.09 6.15
N MET A 165 -6.08 -11.85 7.10
CA MET A 165 -4.64 -11.88 7.38
C MET A 165 -3.91 -12.91 6.50
N LEU A 166 -2.61 -12.69 6.27
CA LEU A 166 -1.70 -13.63 5.62
C LEU A 166 -2.18 -14.13 4.24
N LEU A 167 -2.89 -13.28 3.48
CA LEU A 167 -3.51 -13.70 2.22
C LEU A 167 -2.46 -14.14 1.20
N VAL A 168 -1.40 -13.37 0.98
CA VAL A 168 -0.33 -13.75 0.04
C VAL A 168 0.33 -15.06 0.45
N GLN A 169 0.58 -15.28 1.75
CA GLN A 169 1.16 -16.53 2.25
C GLN A 169 0.20 -17.73 2.10
N ARG A 170 -1.12 -17.51 2.00
CA ARG A 170 -2.13 -18.57 1.86
C ARG A 170 -2.53 -18.83 0.42
N THR A 171 -2.69 -17.78 -0.38
CA THR A 171 -3.23 -17.85 -1.74
C THR A 171 -2.18 -17.63 -2.82
N GLY A 172 -0.94 -17.28 -2.45
CA GLY A 172 0.03 -16.72 -3.39
C GLY A 172 -0.54 -15.46 -4.04
N LEU A 173 -0.28 -15.29 -5.34
CA LEU A 173 -0.74 -14.15 -6.12
C LEU A 173 -2.21 -14.27 -6.59
N ALA A 174 -2.92 -15.36 -6.29
CA ALA A 174 -4.24 -15.64 -6.87
C ALA A 174 -5.28 -14.52 -6.67
N CYS A 175 -5.19 -13.78 -5.56
CA CYS A 175 -6.08 -12.65 -5.24
C CYS A 175 -5.42 -11.28 -5.39
N MET A 176 -4.21 -11.21 -5.93
CA MET A 176 -3.45 -9.97 -6.10
C MET A 176 -3.54 -9.55 -7.56
N GLY A 177 -4.36 -8.53 -7.85
CA GLY A 177 -4.40 -7.84 -9.13
C GLY A 177 -3.23 -6.88 -9.25
N GLU A 178 -2.35 -7.16 -10.19
CA GLU A 178 -1.10 -6.43 -10.44
C GLU A 178 -1.25 -5.38 -11.54
N ASN A 179 -2.32 -5.44 -12.31
CA ASN A 179 -2.68 -4.41 -13.28
C ASN A 179 -2.76 -3.05 -12.58
N GLN A 180 -2.09 -2.03 -13.12
CA GLN A 180 -1.88 -0.67 -12.55
C GLN A 180 -0.66 -0.50 -11.64
N TRP A 181 0.09 -1.55 -11.32
CA TRP A 181 1.33 -1.46 -10.53
C TRP A 181 2.56 -1.88 -11.33
N PRO A 182 3.76 -1.40 -10.98
CA PRO A 182 5.00 -1.94 -11.52
C PRO A 182 5.12 -3.44 -11.20
N PRO A 183 5.78 -4.23 -12.06
CA PRO A 183 6.14 -5.62 -11.72
C PRO A 183 6.87 -5.70 -10.38
N ASN A 184 6.72 -6.81 -9.67
CA ASN A 184 7.33 -7.08 -8.36
C ASN A 184 6.86 -6.16 -7.21
N SER A 185 5.73 -5.45 -7.38
CA SER A 185 5.18 -4.56 -6.33
C SER A 185 4.37 -5.27 -5.25
N VAL A 186 3.88 -6.48 -5.52
CA VAL A 186 3.04 -7.23 -4.56
C VAL A 186 3.86 -7.55 -3.32
N ASP A 187 3.38 -7.07 -2.17
CA ASP A 187 3.98 -7.32 -0.86
C ASP A 187 2.94 -7.87 0.10
N ALA A 188 3.33 -8.89 0.88
CA ALA A 188 2.42 -9.61 1.76
C ALA A 188 1.87 -8.77 2.93
N GLU A 189 2.52 -7.64 3.23
CA GLU A 189 2.08 -6.74 4.30
C GLU A 189 1.09 -5.66 3.84
N ASN A 190 0.89 -5.50 2.53
CA ASN A 190 0.10 -4.40 1.92
C ASN A 190 -0.93 -4.92 0.90
N VAL A 191 -1.56 -6.04 1.21
CA VAL A 191 -2.48 -6.74 0.32
C VAL A 191 -3.70 -5.91 -0.11
N GLU A 192 -4.10 -4.90 0.67
CA GLU A 192 -5.23 -4.02 0.37
C GLU A 192 -5.03 -3.19 -0.90
N TYR A 193 -3.79 -2.97 -1.32
CA TYR A 193 -3.48 -2.24 -2.54
C TYR A 193 -3.63 -3.11 -3.79
N PHE A 194 -3.65 -4.44 -3.65
CA PHE A 194 -3.67 -5.36 -4.79
C PHE A 194 -4.91 -6.25 -4.81
N TYR A 195 -5.70 -6.31 -3.74
CA TYR A 195 -6.76 -7.30 -3.65
C TYR A 195 -7.83 -7.13 -4.74
N ASP A 196 -8.04 -8.20 -5.50
CA ASP A 196 -9.05 -8.27 -6.55
C ASP A 196 -9.72 -9.67 -6.57
N ASP A 197 -10.99 -9.70 -6.16
CA ASP A 197 -11.83 -10.90 -6.12
C ASP A 197 -12.32 -11.37 -7.51
N THR A 198 -12.00 -10.61 -8.56
CA THR A 198 -12.37 -10.91 -9.94
C THR A 198 -11.24 -11.58 -10.73
N CYS A 199 -10.03 -11.68 -10.17
CA CYS A 199 -8.93 -12.36 -10.82
C CYS A 199 -9.22 -13.85 -11.05
N GLU A 200 -9.03 -14.27 -12.30
CA GLU A 200 -9.23 -15.65 -12.76
C GLU A 200 -7.88 -16.34 -13.05
N VAL A 201 -7.92 -17.58 -13.53
CA VAL A 201 -6.71 -18.26 -14.01
C VAL A 201 -6.34 -17.71 -15.38
N GLU A 202 -5.18 -17.09 -15.47
CA GLU A 202 -4.70 -16.41 -16.68
C GLU A 202 -3.63 -17.21 -17.42
N GLN A 203 -3.50 -16.94 -18.71
CA GLN A 203 -2.37 -17.44 -19.51
C GLN A 203 -1.21 -16.43 -19.44
N PRO A 204 0.02 -16.88 -19.69
CA PRO A 204 1.15 -15.98 -19.97
C PRO A 204 0.77 -14.88 -20.96
N GLN A 205 0.93 -13.62 -20.56
CA GLN A 205 0.80 -12.48 -21.47
C GLN A 205 1.88 -12.58 -22.57
N SER A 206 1.57 -12.10 -23.78
CA SER A 206 2.57 -12.05 -24.86
C SER A 206 3.78 -11.20 -24.42
N PRO A 207 5.03 -11.65 -24.71
CA PRO A 207 6.23 -10.85 -24.44
C PRO A 207 6.25 -9.48 -25.12
N GLU A 208 5.46 -9.31 -26.19
CA GLU A 208 5.33 -8.03 -26.91
C GLU A 208 4.35 -7.06 -26.22
N THR A 209 3.58 -7.54 -25.24
CA THR A 209 2.61 -6.69 -24.55
C THR A 209 3.33 -5.83 -23.52
N ILE A 210 3.15 -4.51 -23.66
CA ILE A 210 3.78 -3.52 -22.80
C ILE A 210 3.01 -3.41 -21.48
N GLY A 211 3.74 -3.50 -20.38
CA GLY A 211 3.20 -3.42 -19.02
C GLY A 211 2.34 -4.63 -18.63
N CYS A 212 1.77 -4.59 -17.42
CA CYS A 212 0.84 -5.62 -16.95
C CYS A 212 -0.60 -5.26 -17.32
N GLN A 213 -1.22 -6.02 -18.23
CA GLN A 213 -2.58 -5.75 -18.75
C GLN A 213 -3.64 -6.75 -18.27
N GLN A 214 -3.24 -7.69 -17.41
CA GLN A 214 -4.10 -8.72 -16.82
C GLN A 214 -3.89 -8.74 -15.29
N CYS A 215 -4.62 -9.57 -14.54
CA CYS A 215 -4.46 -9.62 -13.09
C CYS A 215 -3.05 -10.02 -12.66
N HIS A 216 -2.43 -10.99 -13.34
CA HIS A 216 -1.18 -11.59 -12.92
C HIS A 216 -0.14 -11.49 -14.03
N CYS A 217 0.99 -10.87 -13.71
CA CYS A 217 2.13 -10.75 -14.63
C CYS A 217 3.43 -11.29 -14.03
N GLN A 218 3.45 -11.51 -12.71
CA GLN A 218 4.55 -12.20 -12.04
C GLN A 218 4.43 -13.72 -12.16
N TYR A 219 5.58 -14.37 -12.31
CA TYR A 219 5.68 -15.84 -12.39
C TYR A 219 6.09 -16.46 -11.04
N PRO A 220 5.62 -17.70 -10.73
CA PRO A 220 4.68 -18.48 -11.52
C PRO A 220 3.25 -17.93 -11.44
N LEU A 221 2.52 -17.96 -12.56
CA LEU A 221 1.12 -17.53 -12.58
C LEU A 221 0.26 -18.40 -11.65
N PRO A 222 -0.76 -17.82 -11.00
CA PRO A 222 -1.70 -18.57 -10.17
C PRO A 222 -2.40 -19.69 -10.95
N THR A 223 -2.50 -20.85 -10.31
CA THR A 223 -3.22 -22.02 -10.86
C THR A 223 -4.70 -22.07 -10.44
N LEU A 224 -5.14 -21.11 -9.62
CA LEU A 224 -6.50 -20.97 -9.12
C LEU A 224 -6.93 -19.51 -9.27
N SER A 225 -8.22 -19.29 -9.55
CA SER A 225 -8.80 -17.95 -9.43
C SER A 225 -8.82 -17.50 -7.97
N CYS A 226 -8.99 -16.19 -7.72
CA CYS A 226 -9.05 -15.69 -6.35
C CYS A 226 -10.14 -16.42 -5.53
N LYS A 227 -11.35 -16.56 -6.09
CA LYS A 227 -12.47 -17.24 -5.42
C LYS A 227 -12.17 -18.71 -5.11
N GLN A 228 -11.51 -19.41 -6.03
CA GLN A 228 -11.09 -20.80 -5.81
C GLN A 228 -10.00 -20.89 -4.72
N ALA A 229 -9.02 -19.98 -4.75
CA ALA A 229 -7.96 -19.93 -3.74
C ALA A 229 -8.52 -19.63 -2.34
N LEU A 230 -9.46 -18.68 -2.22
CA LEU A 230 -10.13 -18.40 -0.94
C LEU A 230 -10.90 -19.61 -0.42
N THR A 231 -11.68 -20.26 -1.29
CA THR A 231 -12.44 -21.47 -0.94
C THR A 231 -11.53 -22.62 -0.49
N LYS A 232 -10.31 -22.70 -1.02
CA LYS A 232 -9.37 -23.80 -0.77
C LYS A 232 -8.46 -23.56 0.44
N TYR A 233 -8.12 -22.32 0.75
CA TYR A 233 -7.05 -22.01 1.71
C TYR A 233 -7.47 -21.14 2.90
N VAL A 234 -8.63 -20.48 2.86
CA VAL A 234 -9.00 -19.45 3.87
C VAL A 234 -10.44 -19.55 4.34
N GLY A 235 -11.36 -19.89 3.44
CA GLY A 235 -12.80 -19.65 3.60
C GLY A 235 -13.20 -18.28 3.05
N SER A 236 -14.34 -18.25 2.36
CA SER A 236 -14.84 -17.06 1.66
C SER A 236 -16.22 -16.66 2.17
N ILE A 237 -16.55 -15.39 2.06
CA ILE A 237 -17.88 -14.86 2.39
C ILE A 237 -18.35 -13.86 1.32
N PRO A 238 -19.56 -14.04 0.76
CA PRO A 238 -20.15 -13.02 -0.09
C PRO A 238 -20.61 -11.83 0.76
N ILE A 239 -20.24 -10.62 0.34
CA ILE A 239 -20.60 -9.37 1.01
C ILE A 239 -21.26 -8.41 0.03
N GLN A 240 -22.20 -7.61 0.54
CA GLN A 240 -22.90 -6.58 -0.23
C GLN A 240 -22.65 -5.20 0.37
N LEU A 241 -21.89 -4.36 -0.33
CA LEU A 241 -21.80 -2.94 0.00
C LEU A 241 -22.98 -2.21 -0.62
N LYS A 242 -23.91 -1.75 0.23
CA LYS A 242 -25.06 -0.97 -0.21
C LYS A 242 -24.80 0.52 -0.01
N PHE A 243 -24.87 1.28 -1.10
CA PHE A 243 -24.71 2.73 -1.11
C PHE A 243 -26.07 3.39 -1.32
N VAL A 244 -26.44 4.33 -0.44
CA VAL A 244 -27.74 5.01 -0.49
C VAL A 244 -27.55 6.51 -0.43
N ARG A 245 -28.07 7.23 -1.43
CA ARG A 245 -28.10 8.69 -1.42
C ARG A 245 -28.99 9.19 -0.30
N LYS A 246 -28.49 10.02 0.60
CA LYS A 246 -29.26 10.58 1.72
C LYS A 246 -29.59 12.07 1.53
N PRO A 247 -30.72 12.56 2.08
CA PRO A 247 -30.96 13.99 2.18
C PRO A 247 -29.79 14.67 2.89
N TRP A 248 -29.47 15.88 2.47
CA TRP A 248 -28.44 16.67 3.16
C TRP A 248 -28.83 16.91 4.62
N ASN A 249 -27.94 16.57 5.55
CA ASN A 249 -28.11 16.83 6.98
C ASN A 249 -26.79 17.41 7.53
N ARG A 250 -26.86 18.65 8.05
CA ARG A 250 -25.68 19.37 8.52
C ARG A 250 -25.00 18.69 9.72
N PHE A 251 -25.76 18.08 10.63
CA PHE A 251 -25.19 17.40 11.79
C PHE A 251 -24.46 16.13 11.38
N THR A 252 -25.05 15.35 10.49
CA THR A 252 -24.38 14.19 9.87
C THR A 252 -23.12 14.64 9.13
N ALA A 253 -23.22 15.62 8.24
CA ALA A 253 -22.05 16.13 7.52
C ALA A 253 -20.95 16.60 8.49
N ASN A 254 -21.28 17.36 9.54
CA ASN A 254 -20.30 17.83 10.53
C ASN A 254 -19.62 16.70 11.32
N ARG A 255 -20.34 15.63 11.65
CA ARG A 255 -19.78 14.44 12.32
C ARG A 255 -18.74 13.76 11.44
N TRP A 256 -19.09 13.53 10.18
CA TRP A 256 -18.31 12.72 9.24
C TRP A 256 -17.22 13.49 8.49
N ARG A 257 -17.29 14.83 8.52
CA ARG A 257 -16.33 15.68 7.82
C ARG A 257 -14.91 15.51 8.35
N TYR A 258 -14.00 15.18 7.44
CA TYR A 258 -12.56 15.18 7.66
C TYR A 258 -11.82 15.59 6.37
N PRO A 259 -10.77 16.41 6.46
CA PRO A 259 -10.47 17.30 7.58
C PRO A 259 -11.63 18.31 7.76
N LYS A 260 -11.68 18.98 8.91
CA LYS A 260 -12.79 19.92 9.21
C LYS A 260 -12.84 21.11 8.25
N ARG A 261 -11.70 21.50 7.68
CA ARG A 261 -11.51 22.56 6.70
C ARG A 261 -10.38 22.16 5.74
N PRO A 262 -10.37 22.66 4.50
CA PRO A 262 -9.20 22.56 3.62
C PRO A 262 -8.04 23.39 4.19
N SER A 263 -6.84 23.23 3.60
CA SER A 263 -5.67 24.03 3.95
C SER A 263 -5.91 25.52 3.74
N VAL A 264 -5.41 26.33 4.66
CA VAL A 264 -5.48 27.79 4.60
C VAL A 264 -4.11 28.38 4.94
N ASN A 265 -3.77 29.50 4.32
CA ASN A 265 -2.56 30.24 4.69
C ASN A 265 -2.71 30.98 6.02
N GLY A 266 -1.62 31.62 6.47
CA GLY A 266 -1.60 32.41 7.70
C GLY A 266 -2.63 33.54 7.77
N ASN A 267 -3.20 33.96 6.63
CA ASN A 267 -4.26 34.97 6.52
C ASN A 267 -5.68 34.36 6.40
N GLY A 268 -5.82 33.03 6.47
CA GLY A 268 -7.09 32.32 6.39
C GLY A 268 -7.63 32.13 4.96
N VAL A 269 -6.83 32.40 3.93
CA VAL A 269 -7.18 32.15 2.52
C VAL A 269 -6.96 30.68 2.21
N VAL A 270 -7.94 30.05 1.57
CA VAL A 270 -7.89 28.62 1.21
C VAL A 270 -6.85 28.39 0.12
N ALA A 271 -5.97 27.40 0.32
CA ALA A 271 -5.00 26.99 -0.67
C ALA A 271 -5.71 26.38 -1.90
N PRO A 272 -5.36 26.80 -3.13
CA PRO A 272 -5.88 26.16 -4.35
C PRO A 272 -5.46 24.70 -4.40
N VAL A 273 -4.14 24.45 -4.37
CA VAL A 273 -3.53 23.13 -4.27
C VAL A 273 -2.56 23.16 -3.10
N ASN A 274 -2.59 22.13 -2.25
CA ASN A 274 -1.63 21.97 -1.15
C ASN A 274 -1.30 20.49 -0.98
N ILE A 275 -0.12 20.10 -1.44
CA ILE A 275 0.39 18.76 -1.20
C ILE A 275 0.96 18.71 0.22
N PHE A 276 0.83 17.56 0.85
CA PHE A 276 1.23 17.34 2.22
C PHE A 276 1.95 16.01 2.29
N GLU A 277 3.07 15.91 2.98
CA GLU A 277 3.72 14.62 3.22
C GLU A 277 3.12 13.93 4.47
N TYR A 278 2.33 12.87 4.25
CA TYR A 278 1.57 12.22 5.32
C TYR A 278 2.45 11.33 6.22
N LYS A 279 3.01 11.95 7.26
CA LYS A 279 3.91 11.33 8.25
C LYS A 279 3.50 9.95 8.78
N PRO A 280 2.22 9.63 9.09
CA PRO A 280 1.87 8.30 9.60
C PRO A 280 2.21 7.14 8.66
N ASP A 281 2.29 7.36 7.35
CA ASP A 281 2.71 6.33 6.41
C ASP A 281 4.24 6.19 6.36
N LEU A 282 4.98 7.29 6.52
CA LEU A 282 6.44 7.26 6.67
C LEU A 282 6.88 6.48 7.94
N GLN A 283 6.06 6.54 8.99
CA GLN A 283 6.26 5.75 10.21
C GLN A 283 6.11 4.24 9.98
N ARG A 284 5.45 3.82 8.90
CA ARG A 284 5.41 2.41 8.47
C ARG A 284 6.64 2.14 7.61
N ASN A 285 7.73 1.77 8.28
CA ASN A 285 8.99 1.46 7.63
C ASN A 285 9.58 0.14 8.16
N ARG A 286 10.19 -0.65 7.29
CA ARG A 286 10.80 -1.93 7.66
C ARG A 286 12.14 -2.15 6.98
N LEU A 287 13.06 -2.76 7.70
CA LEU A 287 14.32 -3.21 7.12
C LEU A 287 14.10 -4.59 6.49
N VAL A 288 14.36 -4.72 5.20
CA VAL A 288 14.36 -6.00 4.49
C VAL A 288 15.73 -6.31 3.92
N TYR A 289 15.96 -7.60 3.63
CA TYR A 289 17.06 -8.06 2.82
C TYR A 289 16.53 -8.45 1.45
N LEU A 290 17.12 -7.93 0.39
CA LEU A 290 16.78 -8.27 -0.99
C LEU A 290 18.06 -8.50 -1.77
N TYR A 291 18.10 -9.57 -2.56
CA TYR A 291 19.18 -9.81 -3.49
C TYR A 291 18.88 -9.07 -4.79
N ILE A 292 19.81 -8.24 -5.25
CA ILE A 292 19.70 -7.46 -6.48
C ILE A 292 20.58 -8.12 -7.55
N GLU A 293 20.01 -8.46 -8.68
CA GLU A 293 20.75 -9.02 -9.82
C GLU A 293 21.65 -7.96 -10.48
N ALA A 294 22.73 -8.39 -11.15
CA ALA A 294 23.70 -7.49 -11.78
C ALA A 294 23.09 -6.60 -12.89
N ASP A 295 22.11 -7.14 -13.60
CA ASP A 295 21.30 -6.48 -14.63
C ASP A 295 19.89 -6.13 -14.13
N GLY A 296 19.67 -6.19 -12.81
CA GLY A 296 18.40 -5.86 -12.18
C GLY A 296 17.99 -4.40 -12.39
N CYS A 297 16.69 -4.17 -12.47
CA CYS A 297 16.13 -2.84 -12.74
C CYS A 297 16.47 -1.82 -11.65
N GLU A 298 16.67 -2.26 -10.42
CA GLU A 298 17.10 -1.43 -9.32
C GLU A 298 18.50 -0.83 -9.53
N ILE A 299 19.36 -1.48 -10.33
CA ILE A 299 20.67 -0.94 -10.73
C ILE A 299 20.50 0.04 -11.89
N VAL A 300 19.76 -0.36 -12.92
CA VAL A 300 19.52 0.46 -14.13
C VAL A 300 18.84 1.79 -13.77
N GLU A 301 17.88 1.75 -12.86
CA GLU A 301 17.15 2.92 -12.35
C GLU A 301 17.88 3.64 -11.20
N GLN A 302 19.09 3.19 -10.85
CA GLN A 302 19.96 3.79 -9.83
C GLN A 302 19.37 3.82 -8.41
N CYS A 303 18.47 2.89 -8.10
CA CYS A 303 17.85 2.73 -6.78
C CYS A 303 18.77 2.03 -5.77
N VAL A 304 19.78 1.32 -6.26
CA VAL A 304 20.90 0.75 -5.49
C VAL A 304 22.20 0.92 -6.27
N GLU A 305 23.35 0.94 -5.57
CA GLU A 305 24.64 1.20 -6.23
C GLU A 305 25.26 -0.05 -6.88
N THR A 306 25.03 -1.21 -6.30
CA THR A 306 25.66 -2.47 -6.70
C THR A 306 24.71 -3.63 -6.50
N SER A 307 24.90 -4.70 -7.27
CA SER A 307 24.19 -5.97 -7.11
C SER A 307 24.58 -6.71 -5.82
N GLY A 308 23.95 -7.87 -5.62
CA GLY A 308 24.11 -8.74 -4.45
C GLY A 308 23.08 -8.48 -3.36
N TRP A 309 23.28 -9.10 -2.19
CA TRP A 309 22.41 -8.87 -1.03
C TRP A 309 22.52 -7.43 -0.51
N ARG A 310 21.38 -6.73 -0.50
CA ARG A 310 21.23 -5.37 0.01
C ARG A 310 20.36 -5.34 1.26
N ARG A 311 20.66 -4.38 2.14
CA ARG A 311 19.81 -4.01 3.27
C ARG A 311 19.02 -2.78 2.89
N LEU A 312 17.71 -2.93 2.76
CA LEU A 312 16.84 -1.90 2.23
C LEU A 312 15.86 -1.45 3.32
N LEU A 313 15.93 -0.18 3.71
CA LEU A 313 14.92 0.44 4.57
C LEU A 313 13.73 0.83 3.69
N ARG A 314 12.71 -0.03 3.64
CA ARG A 314 11.45 0.23 2.93
C ARG A 314 10.53 1.12 3.76
N PHE A 315 9.71 1.92 3.11
CA PHE A 315 8.74 2.81 3.74
C PHE A 315 7.62 3.16 2.77
N SER A 316 6.45 3.53 3.31
CA SER A 316 5.38 4.12 2.52
C SER A 316 5.50 5.65 2.51
N THR A 317 5.12 6.30 1.41
CA THR A 317 4.94 7.77 1.35
C THR A 317 3.62 8.10 0.70
N THR A 318 2.94 9.11 1.24
CA THR A 318 1.57 9.45 0.85
C THR A 318 1.44 10.95 0.75
N ALA A 319 0.98 11.43 -0.41
CA ALA A 319 0.90 12.85 -0.75
C ALA A 319 -0.55 13.29 -0.98
N PRO A 320 -1.35 13.56 0.08
CA PRO A 320 -2.68 14.12 -0.06
C PRO A 320 -2.66 15.57 -0.54
N ASN A 321 -3.60 15.92 -1.40
CA ASN A 321 -3.92 17.30 -1.73
C ASN A 321 -5.02 17.83 -0.80
N PHE A 322 -4.68 18.71 0.14
CA PHE A 322 -5.64 19.36 1.04
C PHE A 322 -6.13 20.74 0.55
N GLY A 323 -5.75 21.12 -0.67
CA GLY A 323 -6.35 22.23 -1.41
C GLY A 323 -7.78 21.94 -1.87
N ILE A 324 -8.38 22.92 -2.56
CA ILE A 324 -9.75 22.84 -3.11
C ILE A 324 -9.81 22.69 -4.63
N GLU A 325 -8.66 22.70 -5.29
CA GLU A 325 -8.46 22.48 -6.72
C GLU A 325 -7.59 21.24 -6.93
N ASP A 326 -7.65 20.69 -8.14
CA ASP A 326 -6.88 19.50 -8.49
C ASP A 326 -5.42 19.92 -8.80
N LEU A 327 -4.44 19.20 -8.24
CA LEU A 327 -3.08 19.25 -8.78
C LEU A 327 -3.12 18.54 -10.13
N GLN A 328 -2.85 19.25 -11.22
CA GLN A 328 -2.90 18.70 -12.56
C GLN A 328 -1.52 18.73 -13.22
N LEU A 329 -1.03 17.56 -13.62
CA LEU A 329 0.03 17.45 -14.63
C LEU A 329 -0.60 17.25 -16.01
N GLY A 330 -1.60 16.36 -16.11
CA GLY A 330 -2.36 16.11 -17.32
C GLY A 330 -1.99 14.81 -18.03
N ARG A 331 -2.30 14.72 -19.32
CA ARG A 331 -2.10 13.51 -20.12
C ARG A 331 -0.63 13.27 -20.41
N VAL A 332 -0.16 12.06 -20.16
CA VAL A 332 1.23 11.63 -20.41
C VAL A 332 1.18 10.48 -21.43
N SER A 333 2.17 10.42 -22.32
CA SER A 333 2.46 9.20 -23.07
C SER A 333 3.02 8.21 -22.07
N TYR A 334 2.16 7.48 -21.34
CA TYR A 334 2.63 6.70 -20.20
C TYR A 334 3.42 5.49 -20.69
N PHE A 335 2.91 4.77 -21.68
CA PHE A 335 3.65 3.75 -22.40
C PHE A 335 4.32 4.30 -23.67
N ALA A 336 5.36 3.62 -24.16
CA ALA A 336 6.08 4.03 -25.37
C ALA A 336 5.17 4.13 -26.62
N ASN A 337 4.11 3.34 -26.69
CA ASN A 337 3.14 3.33 -27.79
C ASN A 337 1.95 4.28 -27.59
N ASP A 338 1.87 5.00 -26.46
CA ASP A 338 0.82 5.99 -26.25
C ASP A 338 1.03 7.21 -27.17
N PRO A 339 -0.04 7.95 -27.52
CA PRO A 339 0.08 9.18 -28.29
C PRO A 339 1.07 10.17 -27.64
N PRO A 340 1.95 10.83 -28.42
CA PRO A 340 2.93 11.78 -27.88
C PRO A 340 2.28 12.88 -27.03
N SER A 341 2.92 13.24 -25.93
CA SER A 341 2.53 14.30 -25.02
C SER A 341 3.66 15.33 -24.92
N ASP A 342 3.30 16.61 -24.98
CA ASP A 342 4.25 17.71 -24.78
C ASP A 342 5.01 17.60 -23.45
N LEU A 343 4.41 16.99 -22.41
CA LEU A 343 5.08 16.75 -21.12
C LEU A 343 6.34 15.90 -21.26
N VAL A 344 6.34 14.98 -22.23
CA VAL A 344 7.46 14.10 -22.57
C VAL A 344 8.35 14.76 -23.63
N THR A 345 7.78 15.13 -24.78
CA THR A 345 8.55 15.47 -25.99
C THR A 345 9.01 16.92 -26.09
N LYS A 346 8.46 17.82 -25.27
CA LYS A 346 8.73 19.26 -25.34
C LYS A 346 9.22 19.84 -24.02
N TYR A 347 8.61 19.40 -22.92
CA TYR A 347 8.93 19.86 -21.57
C TYR A 347 9.87 18.92 -20.83
N HIS A 348 10.09 17.72 -21.35
CA HIS A 348 11.04 16.73 -20.86
C HIS A 348 10.93 16.43 -19.36
N MET A 349 9.70 16.46 -18.82
CA MET A 349 9.43 16.23 -17.39
C MET A 349 9.48 14.75 -17.00
N PHE A 350 9.46 13.87 -18.00
CA PHE A 350 9.36 12.44 -17.81
C PHE A 350 10.49 11.72 -18.52
N GLU A 351 11.02 10.69 -17.89
CA GLU A 351 12.08 9.83 -18.41
C GLU A 351 11.54 8.42 -18.63
N PHE A 352 11.79 7.83 -19.80
CA PHE A 352 11.37 6.46 -20.06
C PHE A 352 12.21 5.49 -19.24
N SER A 353 11.57 4.56 -18.54
CA SER A 353 12.23 3.40 -17.96
C SER A 353 12.14 2.22 -18.94
N PRO A 354 13.28 1.75 -19.51
CA PRO A 354 13.30 0.51 -20.31
C PRO A 354 12.91 -0.72 -19.48
N CYS A 355 13.17 -0.66 -18.18
CA CYS A 355 12.92 -1.73 -17.24
C CYS A 355 11.44 -1.94 -16.95
N HIS A 356 10.70 -0.84 -16.79
CA HIS A 356 9.28 -0.87 -16.48
C HIS A 356 8.39 -0.56 -17.69
N GLN A 357 9.02 -0.24 -18.83
CA GLN A 357 8.41 0.06 -20.12
C GLN A 357 7.37 1.19 -20.10
N HIS A 358 7.55 2.18 -19.23
CA HIS A 358 6.76 3.40 -19.19
C HIS A 358 7.58 4.59 -18.68
N PHE A 359 6.99 5.77 -18.78
CA PHE A 359 7.59 7.03 -18.38
C PHE A 359 7.44 7.32 -16.88
N HIS A 360 8.55 7.67 -16.23
CA HIS A 360 8.65 8.09 -14.83
C HIS A 360 8.75 9.60 -14.72
N PHE A 361 8.18 10.16 -13.66
CA PHE A 361 8.29 11.56 -13.28
C PHE A 361 9.44 11.76 -12.28
N SER A 362 10.56 12.33 -12.72
CA SER A 362 11.82 12.34 -11.95
C SER A 362 11.88 13.35 -10.79
N HIS A 363 10.88 14.20 -10.61
CA HIS A 363 10.88 15.31 -9.63
C HIS A 363 9.79 15.18 -8.54
N TYR A 364 9.46 13.94 -8.15
CA TYR A 364 8.37 13.67 -7.21
C TYR A 364 8.74 13.94 -5.76
N ALA A 365 9.76 13.27 -5.23
CA ALA A 365 10.15 13.36 -3.82
C ALA A 365 11.63 13.03 -3.60
N ASN A 366 12.22 13.54 -2.52
CA ASN A 366 13.54 13.16 -2.04
C ASN A 366 13.45 12.46 -0.69
N PHE A 367 14.24 11.39 -0.53
CA PHE A 367 14.31 10.63 0.72
C PHE A 367 15.73 10.63 1.29
N THR A 368 15.87 10.70 2.60
CA THR A 368 17.18 10.61 3.27
C THR A 368 17.09 9.78 4.54
N PHE A 369 18.22 9.17 4.92
CA PHE A 369 18.35 8.53 6.22
C PHE A 369 19.68 8.91 6.86
N GLY A 370 19.64 9.60 7.99
CA GLY A 370 20.83 10.14 8.65
C GLY A 370 21.71 10.98 7.72
N SER A 371 23.01 10.67 7.67
CA SER A 371 23.95 11.38 6.78
C SER A 371 23.95 10.88 5.34
N LEU A 372 23.22 9.81 5.00
CA LEU A 372 23.07 9.38 3.61
C LEU A 372 22.07 10.32 2.90
N SER A 373 22.63 11.36 2.27
CA SER A 373 21.97 12.19 1.29
C SER A 373 22.59 11.93 -0.08
N ASN A 374 22.25 10.80 -0.69
CA ASN A 374 22.70 10.48 -2.04
C ASN A 374 21.72 11.16 -3.00
N ALA A 375 22.19 11.84 -4.06
CA ALA A 375 21.31 12.35 -5.13
C ALA A 375 20.43 11.25 -5.78
N ARG A 376 20.79 9.98 -5.56
CA ARG A 376 20.08 8.76 -5.97
C ARG A 376 18.91 8.35 -5.07
N ASN A 377 18.79 8.95 -3.88
CA ASN A 377 17.63 8.77 -3.01
C ASN A 377 16.49 9.74 -3.37
N SER A 378 16.61 10.44 -4.50
CA SER A 378 15.48 11.11 -5.15
C SER A 378 14.61 10.05 -5.81
N LYS A 379 13.34 10.00 -5.40
CA LYS A 379 12.36 9.12 -6.01
C LYS A 379 11.91 9.72 -7.32
N ARG A 380 12.21 8.99 -8.40
CA ARG A 380 11.47 9.06 -9.64
C ARG A 380 10.08 8.47 -9.38
N GLY A 381 9.05 9.31 -9.39
CA GLY A 381 7.67 8.86 -9.33
C GLY A 381 7.38 7.99 -10.55
N PHE A 382 6.75 6.84 -10.34
CA PHE A 382 6.20 6.00 -11.40
C PHE A 382 5.12 6.74 -12.19
N CYS A 383 4.12 7.26 -11.48
CA CYS A 383 3.10 8.19 -11.99
C CYS A 383 2.40 8.89 -10.82
N LEU A 384 1.79 10.06 -11.03
CA LEU A 384 0.92 10.69 -10.04
C LEU A 384 -0.51 10.18 -10.23
N GLN A 385 -0.90 9.20 -9.41
CA GLN A 385 -2.17 8.51 -9.52
C GLN A 385 -2.95 8.56 -8.21
N ALA A 386 -4.17 9.09 -8.28
CA ALA A 386 -4.99 9.27 -7.10
C ALA A 386 -5.79 8.01 -6.76
N VAL A 387 -5.17 7.09 -6.02
CA VAL A 387 -5.74 5.78 -5.68
C VAL A 387 -6.52 5.76 -4.36
N TYR A 388 -6.40 6.80 -3.52
CA TYR A 388 -7.13 6.87 -2.24
C TYR A 388 -7.71 8.27 -2.01
N ARG A 389 -8.87 8.32 -1.36
CA ARG A 389 -9.53 9.57 -0.98
C ARG A 389 -9.31 9.85 0.50
N HIS A 390 -8.47 10.83 0.81
CA HIS A 390 -8.12 11.18 2.17
C HIS A 390 -9.20 12.05 2.86
N ALA A 391 -9.76 13.01 2.13
CA ALA A 391 -10.77 13.92 2.65
C ALA A 391 -12.18 13.37 2.45
N ASN A 392 -12.90 13.19 3.54
CA ASN A 392 -14.34 12.96 3.55
C ASN A 392 -15.09 14.29 3.72
N ALA A 393 -15.09 15.14 2.70
CA ALA A 393 -15.64 16.51 2.76
C ALA A 393 -16.29 16.98 1.45
N GLU A 394 -17.14 18.01 1.51
CA GLU A 394 -17.90 18.53 0.36
C GLU A 394 -17.06 19.18 -0.74
N TRP A 395 -15.82 19.54 -0.42
CA TRP A 395 -14.88 20.10 -1.38
C TRP A 395 -14.04 19.02 -2.07
N SER A 396 -14.10 17.77 -1.60
CA SER A 396 -13.42 16.64 -2.24
C SER A 396 -14.39 15.85 -3.12
N PRO A 397 -14.14 15.71 -4.42
CA PRO A 397 -15.01 14.95 -5.31
C PRO A 397 -14.90 13.44 -5.06
N LEU A 398 -15.96 12.70 -5.37
CA LEU A 398 -15.99 11.23 -5.29
C LEU A 398 -15.60 10.57 -6.62
N ALA A 399 -15.99 11.20 -7.72
CA ALA A 399 -15.57 10.85 -9.08
C ALA A 399 -14.44 11.77 -9.51
N GLN A 400 -13.34 11.20 -10.00
CA GLN A 400 -12.14 11.94 -10.41
C GLN A 400 -11.48 11.34 -11.67
N ALA A 401 -10.61 12.09 -12.34
CA ALA A 401 -10.08 11.76 -13.68
C ALA A 401 -8.63 11.23 -13.73
N TYR A 402 -7.93 11.27 -12.60
CA TYR A 402 -6.52 10.91 -12.40
C TYR A 402 -6.35 9.56 -11.67
N TYR A 403 -7.23 8.59 -11.94
CA TYR A 403 -7.13 7.23 -11.38
C TYR A 403 -6.23 6.29 -12.19
N THR A 404 -5.63 6.75 -13.29
CA THR A 404 -4.71 5.96 -14.13
C THR A 404 -3.45 6.76 -14.43
N CYS A 405 -2.31 6.11 -14.64
CA CYS A 405 -1.05 6.78 -14.95
C CYS A 405 -1.03 7.56 -16.29
N SER A 406 -1.95 7.31 -17.22
CA SER A 406 -2.03 8.06 -18.50
C SER A 406 -2.60 9.47 -18.36
N ASN A 407 -3.23 9.81 -17.23
CA ASN A 407 -3.69 11.16 -16.92
C ASN A 407 -3.36 11.47 -15.45
N GLN A 408 -2.29 12.23 -15.24
CA GLN A 408 -1.64 12.36 -13.93
C GLN A 408 -2.09 13.61 -13.18
N GLY A 409 -2.32 13.45 -11.88
CA GLY A 409 -2.77 14.51 -10.99
C GLY A 409 -3.30 14.00 -9.65
N ILE A 410 -3.48 14.91 -8.70
CA ILE A 410 -4.01 14.62 -7.37
C ILE A 410 -5.23 15.53 -7.12
N PRO A 411 -6.45 15.01 -7.26
CA PRO A 411 -7.66 15.79 -7.06
C PRO A 411 -7.79 16.30 -5.63
N ALA A 412 -8.58 17.36 -5.45
CA ALA A 412 -8.84 17.93 -4.12
C ALA A 412 -9.30 16.84 -3.12
N GLY A 413 -8.52 16.64 -2.06
CA GLY A 413 -8.81 15.69 -0.99
C GLY A 413 -8.52 14.23 -1.32
N TRP A 414 -7.90 13.95 -2.46
CA TRP A 414 -7.32 12.65 -2.77
C TRP A 414 -5.83 12.65 -2.51
N GLN A 415 -5.22 11.47 -2.60
CA GLN A 415 -3.79 11.27 -2.37
C GLN A 415 -3.20 10.33 -3.39
N ASP A 416 -1.94 10.60 -3.72
CA ASP A 416 -1.05 9.64 -4.34
C ASP A 416 -0.34 8.84 -3.23
N VAL A 417 -0.14 7.53 -3.44
CA VAL A 417 0.42 6.61 -2.45
C VAL A 417 1.48 5.76 -3.10
N TYR A 418 2.69 5.82 -2.56
CA TYR A 418 3.76 4.89 -2.87
C TYR A 418 3.96 3.99 -1.66
N GLN A 419 3.26 2.86 -1.66
CA GLN A 419 3.35 1.89 -0.57
C GLN A 419 4.70 1.16 -0.56
N ASP A 420 5.12 0.72 0.62
CA ASP A 420 6.26 -0.19 0.77
C ASP A 420 6.00 -1.51 0.02
N GLY A 421 7.01 -1.98 -0.71
CA GLY A 421 6.88 -3.13 -1.61
C GLY A 421 7.07 -2.75 -3.08
N ILE A 422 6.65 -1.54 -3.49
CA ILE A 422 6.94 -1.00 -4.81
C ILE A 422 8.48 -0.98 -5.03
N PRO A 423 8.99 -1.43 -6.19
CA PRO A 423 10.40 -1.30 -6.54
C PRO A 423 10.92 0.14 -6.36
N CYS A 424 12.15 0.26 -5.89
CA CYS A 424 12.80 1.53 -5.57
C CYS A 424 12.12 2.36 -4.47
N GLN A 425 11.18 1.78 -3.69
CA GLN A 425 10.57 2.45 -2.54
C GLN A 425 11.31 2.09 -1.24
N TRP A 426 12.59 2.48 -1.19
CA TRP A 426 13.49 2.24 -0.05
C TRP A 426 14.70 3.17 -0.07
N ILE A 427 15.45 3.16 1.05
CA ILE A 427 16.83 3.65 1.11
C ILE A 427 17.76 2.46 1.28
N ASP A 428 18.80 2.37 0.46
CA ASP A 428 19.86 1.38 0.62
C ASP A 428 20.75 1.75 1.82
N VAL A 429 20.64 0.96 2.89
CA VAL A 429 21.39 1.15 4.15
C VAL A 429 22.48 0.10 4.33
N THR A 430 22.91 -0.56 3.25
CA THR A 430 23.90 -1.65 3.29
C THR A 430 25.25 -1.19 3.87
N SER A 431 25.64 0.07 3.61
CA SER A 431 26.89 0.66 4.09
C SER A 431 26.92 0.92 5.60
N TYR A 432 25.77 1.00 6.27
CA TYR A 432 25.71 1.20 7.73
C TYR A 432 26.15 -0.05 8.47
N ASN A 433 27.23 0.03 9.25
CA ASN A 433 27.70 -1.12 10.02
C ASN A 433 26.90 -1.28 11.33
N THR A 434 25.91 -2.18 11.34
CA THR A 434 25.16 -2.55 12.56
C THR A 434 25.53 -3.93 13.10
N ARG A 435 26.77 -4.41 12.87
CA ARG A 435 27.20 -5.75 13.34
C ARG A 435 27.28 -5.86 14.86
N LYS A 436 27.62 -4.75 15.54
CA LYS A 436 27.85 -4.71 17.00
C LYS A 436 26.85 -3.83 17.76
N GLN A 437 26.24 -2.86 17.08
CA GLN A 437 25.33 -1.89 17.69
C GLN A 437 24.27 -1.50 16.67
N GLU A 438 23.05 -1.26 17.16
CA GLU A 438 21.98 -0.66 16.36
C GLU A 438 22.31 0.79 16.00
N TYR A 439 21.70 1.30 14.94
CA TYR A 439 21.93 2.68 14.49
C TYR A 439 20.60 3.41 14.34
N THR A 440 20.40 4.44 15.15
CA THR A 440 19.19 5.26 15.13
C THR A 440 19.46 6.57 14.42
N SER A 441 18.58 6.93 13.48
CA SER A 441 18.61 8.22 12.80
C SER A 441 17.24 8.59 12.24
N TYR A 442 17.14 9.70 11.54
CA TYR A 442 15.89 10.16 10.94
C TYR A 442 15.78 9.69 9.49
N LEU A 443 14.66 9.03 9.18
CA LEU A 443 14.15 8.86 7.82
C LEU A 443 13.35 10.12 7.49
N GLN A 444 13.71 10.81 6.41
CA GLN A 444 13.05 12.04 5.98
C GLN A 444 12.50 11.88 4.56
N SER A 445 11.32 12.45 4.34
CA SER A 445 10.71 12.63 3.03
C SER A 445 10.50 14.11 2.75
N HIS A 446 10.74 14.51 1.51
CA HIS A 446 10.45 15.84 0.99
C HIS A 446 9.77 15.68 -0.38
N VAL A 447 8.44 15.81 -0.43
CA VAL A 447 7.66 15.80 -1.68
C VAL A 447 7.76 17.16 -2.36
N ASN A 448 7.65 17.17 -3.69
CA ASN A 448 7.79 18.35 -4.54
C ASN A 448 9.06 19.19 -4.26
N PRO A 449 10.25 18.57 -4.10
CA PRO A 449 11.44 19.27 -3.62
C PRO A 449 11.94 20.35 -4.60
N ASP A 450 11.60 20.19 -5.88
CA ASP A 450 12.07 21.05 -6.98
C ASP A 450 10.97 21.99 -7.53
N GLY A 451 9.78 21.97 -6.93
CA GLY A 451 8.65 22.81 -7.35
C GLY A 451 8.08 22.45 -8.73
N PHE A 452 8.12 21.18 -9.15
CA PHE A 452 7.50 20.74 -10.40
C PHE A 452 5.98 20.54 -10.29
N LEU A 453 5.49 20.24 -9.08
CA LEU A 453 4.07 20.19 -8.79
C LEU A 453 3.62 21.62 -8.47
N CYS A 454 2.69 22.15 -9.28
CA CYS A 454 2.17 23.51 -9.09
C CYS A 454 1.20 23.54 -7.90
N GLU A 455 1.74 23.85 -6.73
CA GLU A 455 0.98 24.06 -5.50
C GLU A 455 0.52 25.52 -5.43
N GLY A 456 -0.46 25.84 -6.26
CA GLY A 456 -0.91 27.20 -6.52
C GLY A 456 -1.86 27.22 -7.71
N VAL A 457 -1.76 28.28 -8.53
CA VAL A 457 -2.53 28.39 -9.76
C VAL A 457 -1.57 28.48 -10.96
N SER A 458 -1.84 27.71 -12.01
CA SER A 458 -1.05 27.81 -13.25
C SER A 458 -1.24 29.18 -13.91
N ILE A 459 -0.13 29.82 -14.27
CA ILE A 459 -0.13 31.12 -14.94
C ILE A 459 -0.24 30.89 -16.45
N ASN A 460 -1.38 31.26 -17.02
CA ASN A 460 -1.66 31.23 -18.47
C ASN A 460 -1.40 29.87 -19.14
N ASN A 461 -1.45 28.75 -18.39
CA ASN A 461 -1.03 27.42 -18.87
C ASN A 461 0.36 27.44 -19.55
N SER A 462 1.28 28.24 -18.99
CA SER A 462 2.64 28.40 -19.52
C SER A 462 3.65 27.55 -18.75
N TRP A 463 4.82 27.38 -19.35
CA TRP A 463 5.91 26.53 -18.86
C TRP A 463 7.18 27.35 -18.83
N ILE A 464 8.00 27.13 -17.81
CA ILE A 464 9.27 27.83 -17.61
C ILE A 464 10.42 26.83 -17.59
N GLU A 465 11.53 27.22 -18.20
CA GLU A 465 12.77 26.45 -18.21
C GLU A 465 13.33 26.38 -16.79
N THR A 466 13.86 25.22 -16.43
CA THR A 466 14.52 24.99 -15.14
C THR A 466 16.04 24.90 -15.29
N ASN A 467 16.75 24.74 -14.19
CA ASN A 467 18.18 24.44 -14.20
C ASN A 467 18.47 22.93 -14.33
N PHE A 468 17.46 22.10 -14.55
CA PHE A 468 17.60 20.66 -14.77
C PHE A 468 17.69 20.36 -16.27
N SER A 469 18.47 19.33 -16.60
CA SER A 469 18.56 18.77 -17.94
C SER A 469 18.24 17.29 -17.90
N THR A 470 17.72 16.76 -19.00
CA THR A 470 17.42 15.33 -19.13
C THR A 470 18.67 14.49 -18.89
N THR A 471 18.52 13.39 -18.15
CA THR A 471 19.64 12.50 -17.80
C THR A 471 19.72 11.25 -18.68
N CYS A 472 18.82 11.14 -19.66
CA CYS A 472 18.76 10.02 -20.60
C CYS A 472 20.11 9.80 -21.32
N CYS A 473 20.46 8.54 -21.53
CA CYS A 473 21.77 8.12 -22.03
C CYS A 473 22.18 8.83 -23.33
N ASN A 474 23.45 9.26 -23.41
CA ASN A 474 24.09 9.62 -24.67
C ASN A 474 24.41 8.33 -25.47
N GLY A 475 23.63 7.97 -26.50
CA GLY A 475 23.96 6.85 -27.40
C GLY A 475 22.83 6.36 -28.32
N GLU A 476 23.18 5.60 -29.36
CA GLU A 476 22.22 4.87 -30.22
C GLU A 476 21.52 3.75 -29.44
N GLY A 477 20.18 3.66 -29.52
CA GLY A 477 19.38 2.56 -28.96
C GLY A 477 18.75 2.78 -27.58
N CYS A 478 19.03 3.90 -26.90
CA CYS A 478 18.42 4.22 -25.60
C CYS A 478 17.00 4.78 -25.71
N CYS A 479 16.57 5.12 -26.92
CA CYS A 479 15.40 5.91 -27.20
C CYS A 479 14.32 5.15 -27.97
N GLY A 480 14.30 3.81 -27.94
CA GLY A 480 13.46 3.01 -28.85
C GLY A 480 13.66 3.46 -30.32
N ASN A 481 12.85 2.97 -31.24
CA ASN A 481 12.78 3.57 -32.59
C ASN A 481 11.40 4.25 -32.77
N SER A 482 10.88 4.86 -31.69
CA SER A 482 9.60 5.56 -31.67
C SER A 482 9.78 7.01 -31.27
N ASN A 483 9.04 7.91 -31.94
CA ASN A 483 9.08 9.36 -31.70
C ASN A 483 8.87 9.79 -30.23
N SER A 484 8.27 8.95 -29.39
CA SER A 484 8.00 9.22 -27.97
C SER A 484 9.21 8.97 -27.06
N THR A 485 10.13 8.09 -27.45
CA THR A 485 11.27 7.65 -26.65
C THR A 485 12.58 8.36 -27.02
N GLU A 486 12.55 9.25 -28.02
CA GLU A 486 13.67 10.05 -28.60
C GLU A 486 14.38 11.06 -27.66
N CYS A 487 14.17 11.01 -26.34
CA CYS A 487 14.77 11.99 -25.44
C CYS A 487 16.31 11.83 -25.37
N CYS A 488 17.03 12.71 -26.07
CA CYS A 488 18.47 12.85 -25.97
C CYS A 488 18.86 13.49 -24.62
N GLY A 489 19.97 13.05 -24.03
CA GLY A 489 20.51 13.65 -22.82
C GLY A 489 20.94 15.10 -23.04
N GLY A 490 20.73 15.95 -22.03
CA GLY A 490 21.17 17.35 -22.03
C GLY A 490 20.14 18.37 -22.51
N GLU A 491 18.90 17.96 -22.82
CA GLU A 491 17.81 18.87 -23.15
C GLU A 491 17.29 19.60 -21.89
N PRO A 492 16.87 20.88 -22.00
CA PRO A 492 16.31 21.60 -20.87
C PRO A 492 14.98 21.00 -20.42
N VAL A 493 14.84 20.84 -19.10
CA VAL A 493 13.59 20.40 -18.48
C VAL A 493 12.76 21.63 -18.09
N TYR A 494 11.47 21.58 -18.35
CA TYR A 494 10.52 22.65 -18.04
C TYR A 494 9.57 22.23 -16.92
N ARG A 495 9.04 23.20 -16.20
CA ARG A 495 7.96 23.00 -15.22
C ARG A 495 6.83 24.00 -15.44
N THR A 496 5.66 23.71 -14.90
CA THR A 496 4.51 24.61 -14.96
C THR A 496 4.86 25.96 -14.35
N ASN A 497 4.56 27.04 -15.07
CA ASN A 497 4.64 28.39 -14.51
C ASN A 497 3.54 28.56 -13.48
N CYS A 498 3.91 28.68 -12.21
CA CYS A 498 2.99 28.55 -11.09
C CYS A 498 3.03 29.79 -10.19
N ASP A 499 1.86 30.35 -9.90
CA ASP A 499 1.67 31.33 -8.84
C ASP A 499 1.44 30.56 -7.52
N TYR A 500 2.54 30.26 -6.83
CA TYR A 500 2.51 29.50 -5.58
C TYR A 500 1.81 30.29 -4.49
N TRP A 501 0.97 29.60 -3.72
CA TRP A 501 0.38 30.21 -2.54
C TRP A 501 1.40 30.25 -1.39
N SER A 502 1.29 31.25 -0.51
CA SER A 502 2.21 31.44 0.62
C SER A 502 2.07 30.31 1.65
N GLY A 503 3.13 29.52 1.84
CA GLY A 503 3.20 28.39 2.79
C GLY A 503 3.09 27.01 2.14
N TYR A 504 3.11 26.91 0.80
CA TYR A 504 2.98 25.62 0.10
C TYR A 504 4.05 24.58 0.49
N GLU A 505 5.26 25.02 0.83
CA GLU A 505 6.37 24.13 1.19
C GLU A 505 6.37 23.70 2.67
N ASP A 506 5.53 24.31 3.52
CA ASP A 506 5.55 24.12 4.97
C ASP A 506 5.21 22.67 5.35
N ASP A 507 4.38 22.02 4.54
CA ASP A 507 3.77 20.71 4.75
C ASP A 507 4.37 19.60 3.86
N ASN A 508 5.33 19.95 3.00
CA ASN A 508 5.93 19.04 2.04
C ASN A 508 6.99 18.10 2.64
N LYS A 509 7.24 18.19 3.95
CA LYS A 509 8.30 17.43 4.62
C LYS A 509 7.72 16.62 5.76
N ALA A 510 8.18 15.38 5.87
CA ALA A 510 7.98 14.57 7.06
C ALA A 510 9.27 13.88 7.45
N GLU A 511 9.43 13.66 8.75
CA GLU A 511 10.51 12.84 9.28
C GLU A 511 10.02 11.95 10.41
N THR A 512 10.65 10.78 10.53
CA THR A 512 10.47 9.87 11.64
C THR A 512 11.80 9.27 12.06
N GLU A 513 11.97 9.07 13.36
CA GLU A 513 13.11 8.32 13.88
C GLU A 513 12.96 6.84 13.51
N VAL A 514 14.04 6.23 13.05
CA VAL A 514 14.13 4.81 12.68
C VAL A 514 15.42 4.23 13.25
N THR A 515 15.31 3.06 13.85
CA THR A 515 16.45 2.28 14.35
C THR A 515 16.74 1.13 13.40
N LEU A 516 17.90 1.16 12.75
CA LEU A 516 18.42 0.03 12.00
C LEU A 516 18.88 -1.06 12.99
N PRO A 517 18.27 -2.26 12.96
CA PRO A 517 18.61 -3.32 13.89
C PRO A 517 19.98 -3.93 13.56
N LEU A 518 20.47 -4.78 14.48
CA LEU A 518 21.71 -5.53 14.26
C LEU A 518 21.66 -6.38 12.99
N ASN A 519 22.81 -6.55 12.31
CA ASN A 519 22.92 -7.45 11.15
C ASN A 519 22.32 -8.84 11.47
N GLY A 520 21.47 -9.34 10.57
CA GLY A 520 20.74 -10.58 10.77
C GLY A 520 19.30 -10.37 11.22
N ASN A 521 18.96 -9.18 11.69
CA ASN A 521 17.60 -8.79 12.05
C ASN A 521 17.01 -7.89 10.95
N GLY A 522 15.69 -7.87 10.85
CA GLY A 522 14.91 -7.09 9.88
C GLY A 522 13.42 -7.29 10.13
N GLN A 523 12.60 -7.22 9.07
CA GLN A 523 11.15 -7.41 9.10
C GLN A 523 10.73 -8.66 9.89
N LEU A 524 11.35 -9.81 9.60
CA LEU A 524 11.05 -11.07 10.27
C LEU A 524 11.20 -11.00 11.79
N THR A 525 12.17 -10.20 12.28
CA THR A 525 12.45 -10.06 13.71
C THR A 525 11.83 -8.83 14.34
N ALA A 526 11.23 -7.94 13.54
CA ALA A 526 10.47 -6.82 14.05
C ALA A 526 9.23 -7.33 14.76
N ASP A 527 8.72 -6.57 15.73
CA ASP A 527 7.42 -6.90 16.29
C ASP A 527 6.35 -6.75 15.21
N CYS A 528 5.39 -7.66 15.22
CA CYS A 528 4.35 -7.64 14.22
C CYS A 528 3.55 -6.35 14.30
N TRP A 529 3.45 -5.68 13.16
CA TRP A 529 2.56 -4.53 13.06
C TRP A 529 1.14 -5.02 13.29
N THR A 530 0.33 -4.14 13.89
CA THR A 530 -1.11 -4.27 14.10
C THR A 530 -1.55 -4.99 15.38
N ILE A 531 -2.70 -4.56 15.89
CA ILE A 531 -3.38 -5.15 17.06
C ILE A 531 -3.96 -6.54 16.71
N SER A 532 -4.00 -6.91 15.42
CA SER A 532 -4.83 -8.00 14.88
C SER A 532 -4.17 -9.39 14.82
N GLY A 533 -3.21 -9.68 15.71
CA GLY A 533 -2.82 -11.06 16.05
C GLY A 533 -2.32 -11.87 14.85
N HIS A 534 -1.11 -11.55 14.40
CA HIS A 534 -0.40 -12.41 13.47
C HIS A 534 -0.09 -13.73 14.17
N TRP A 535 -0.98 -14.70 14.00
CA TRP A 535 -0.84 -16.03 14.57
C TRP A 535 -0.36 -17.01 13.52
N GLY A 536 0.28 -18.06 14.01
CA GLY A 536 0.61 -19.20 13.18
C GLY A 536 1.96 -19.10 12.47
N PRO A 537 2.31 -20.17 11.75
CA PRO A 537 3.68 -20.38 11.26
C PRO A 537 4.06 -19.53 10.04
N ARG A 538 3.08 -18.89 9.39
CA ARG A 538 3.28 -18.20 8.10
C ARG A 538 3.54 -16.70 8.21
N ARG A 539 3.42 -16.10 9.40
CA ARG A 539 3.67 -14.66 9.61
C ARG A 539 5.12 -14.27 9.32
N ASP A 540 5.34 -13.02 8.94
CA ASP A 540 6.64 -12.48 8.53
C ASP A 540 7.22 -11.46 9.53
N CYS A 541 6.91 -11.66 10.81
CA CYS A 541 7.32 -10.80 11.91
C CYS A 541 7.28 -11.59 13.24
N GLY A 542 7.82 -11.00 14.30
CA GLY A 542 7.82 -11.54 15.66
C GLY A 542 8.79 -12.70 15.90
N PHE A 543 9.71 -12.98 14.98
CA PHE A 543 10.77 -13.96 15.23
C PHE A 543 11.94 -13.31 15.97
N ARG A 544 12.86 -14.16 16.43
CA ARG A 544 14.14 -13.76 16.97
C ARG A 544 15.22 -14.61 16.32
N LEU A 545 16.33 -13.98 15.96
CA LEU A 545 17.50 -14.70 15.46
C LEU A 545 18.07 -15.60 16.56
N HIS A 546 18.20 -16.90 16.27
CA HIS A 546 18.67 -17.86 17.26
C HIS A 546 20.16 -17.62 17.59
N PRO A 547 20.58 -17.57 18.87
CA PRO A 547 21.95 -17.24 19.25
C PRO A 547 23.03 -18.16 18.66
N TYR A 548 22.71 -19.46 18.52
CA TYR A 548 23.58 -20.46 17.89
C TYR A 548 23.28 -20.70 16.40
N GLY A 549 22.34 -19.94 15.82
CA GLY A 549 21.88 -20.08 14.44
C GLY A 549 22.13 -18.85 13.59
N LYS A 550 23.06 -17.96 13.97
CA LYS A 550 23.24 -16.65 13.31
C LYS A 550 23.82 -16.73 11.90
N TYR A 551 24.71 -17.70 11.66
CA TYR A 551 25.49 -17.83 10.43
C TYR A 551 26.12 -19.22 10.33
N LEU A 552 25.33 -20.19 9.88
CA LEU A 552 25.68 -21.61 9.78
C LEU A 552 26.12 -21.98 8.36
N SER A 553 26.77 -23.15 8.21
CA SER A 553 27.23 -23.66 6.93
C SER A 553 26.62 -25.01 6.54
N CYS A 554 26.45 -25.21 5.24
CA CYS A 554 26.11 -26.46 4.59
C CYS A 554 26.77 -26.51 3.20
N GLN A 555 26.75 -27.68 2.53
CA GLN A 555 27.26 -27.82 1.17
C GLN A 555 26.27 -27.16 0.19
N PRO A 556 26.70 -26.18 -0.63
CA PRO A 556 25.80 -25.47 -1.55
C PRO A 556 25.03 -26.42 -2.47
N GLY A 557 23.71 -26.22 -2.61
CA GLY A 557 22.86 -27.05 -3.47
C GLY A 557 22.59 -28.48 -2.98
N GLU A 558 23.16 -28.90 -1.85
CA GLU A 558 22.86 -30.20 -1.24
C GLU A 558 21.78 -30.09 -0.15
N TYR A 559 21.09 -31.20 0.11
CA TYR A 559 20.14 -31.26 1.22
C TYR A 559 20.86 -31.24 2.57
N LYS A 560 20.46 -30.30 3.43
CA LYS A 560 20.90 -30.22 4.83
C LYS A 560 19.79 -30.66 5.76
N THR A 561 20.18 -31.28 6.87
CA THR A 561 19.27 -31.66 7.95
C THR A 561 19.71 -31.04 9.28
N LEU A 562 18.84 -30.28 9.93
CA LEU A 562 18.95 -30.01 11.37
C LEU A 562 18.39 -31.21 12.12
N MET A 563 19.27 -31.93 12.81
CA MET A 563 18.92 -33.18 13.48
C MET A 563 18.34 -32.92 14.86
N LYS A 564 17.27 -33.65 15.22
CA LYS A 564 16.65 -33.62 16.55
C LYS A 564 16.33 -32.19 17.03
N VAL A 565 15.69 -31.39 16.19
CA VAL A 565 15.12 -30.10 16.58
C VAL A 565 14.04 -30.35 17.63
N GLN A 566 14.14 -29.70 18.78
CA GLN A 566 13.21 -29.84 19.91
C GLN A 566 13.03 -28.48 20.60
N THR A 567 11.96 -28.33 21.37
CA THR A 567 11.67 -27.12 22.14
C THR A 567 11.37 -27.45 23.61
N SER A 568 11.73 -26.57 24.54
CA SER A 568 11.38 -26.69 25.97
C SER A 568 10.01 -26.08 26.32
N ILE A 569 9.42 -25.30 25.40
CA ILE A 569 8.11 -24.66 25.51
C ILE A 569 7.14 -25.26 24.50
N GLU A 570 5.84 -25.24 24.82
CA GLU A 570 4.82 -26.11 24.18
C GLU A 570 4.88 -26.10 22.65
N TYR A 571 4.87 -24.92 22.03
CA TYR A 571 5.00 -24.75 20.60
C TYR A 571 5.94 -23.61 20.23
N GLN A 572 6.83 -23.87 19.26
CA GLN A 572 7.67 -22.86 18.62
C GLN A 572 7.59 -23.03 17.11
N ILE A 573 7.84 -21.94 16.38
CA ILE A 573 8.10 -21.94 14.96
C ILE A 573 9.62 -21.85 14.79
N LEU A 574 10.19 -22.71 13.95
CA LEU A 574 11.56 -22.59 13.46
C LEU A 574 11.52 -22.25 11.98
N ARG A 575 12.15 -21.14 11.62
CA ARG A 575 12.35 -20.70 10.23
C ARG A 575 13.83 -20.69 9.88
N VAL A 576 14.18 -21.33 8.77
CA VAL A 576 15.51 -21.33 8.20
C VAL A 576 15.53 -20.36 7.02
N CYS A 577 16.45 -19.41 7.06
CA CYS A 577 16.66 -18.43 6.00
C CYS A 577 18.07 -18.55 5.44
N GLU A 578 18.26 -18.10 4.19
CA GLU A 578 19.59 -17.88 3.63
C GLU A 578 20.39 -16.86 4.47
N ALA A 579 21.71 -16.96 4.41
CA ALA A 579 22.62 -15.99 4.98
C ALA A 579 23.63 -15.52 3.93
N SER A 580 23.98 -14.25 3.97
CA SER A 580 24.88 -13.63 2.99
C SER A 580 26.33 -13.75 3.42
N ILE A 581 27.21 -14.15 2.49
CA ILE A 581 28.66 -14.17 2.65
C ILE A 581 29.21 -12.75 2.73
N ALA A 582 28.73 -11.84 1.87
CA ALA A 582 29.18 -10.45 1.88
C ALA A 582 28.83 -9.74 3.20
N LEU A 583 27.59 -9.90 3.66
CA LEU A 583 27.08 -9.23 4.86
C LEU A 583 27.43 -9.98 6.16
N GLN A 584 27.80 -11.27 6.05
CA GLN A 584 28.11 -12.20 7.16
C GLN A 584 26.99 -12.28 8.21
N CYS A 585 25.74 -12.35 7.76
CA CYS A 585 24.57 -12.50 8.62
C CYS A 585 23.41 -13.20 7.90
N GLY A 586 22.38 -13.61 8.64
CA GLY A 586 21.13 -14.12 8.08
C GLY A 586 20.28 -13.05 7.40
N MET A 587 19.45 -13.42 6.43
CA MET A 587 18.65 -12.49 5.63
C MET A 587 17.22 -12.23 6.16
N ALA A 588 16.89 -12.64 7.39
CA ALA A 588 15.59 -12.38 8.03
C ALA A 588 14.40 -12.51 7.06
N CYS A 589 14.29 -13.68 6.41
CA CYS A 589 13.46 -13.92 5.24
C CYS A 589 11.95 -14.01 5.52
N THR A 590 11.15 -13.62 4.52
CA THR A 590 9.71 -13.89 4.50
C THR A 590 9.43 -15.38 4.36
N TRP A 591 8.17 -15.79 4.58
CA TRP A 591 7.74 -17.18 4.55
C TRP A 591 7.96 -17.79 3.16
N ASN A 592 7.59 -17.06 2.10
CA ASN A 592 7.82 -17.47 0.70
C ASN A 592 9.31 -17.65 0.36
N ASN A 593 10.20 -16.93 1.05
CA ASN A 593 11.65 -16.96 0.81
C ASN A 593 12.39 -17.84 1.84
N SER A 594 11.67 -18.61 2.66
CA SER A 594 12.27 -19.47 3.67
C SER A 594 12.72 -20.82 3.09
N LEU A 595 13.88 -21.30 3.54
CA LEU A 595 14.43 -22.61 3.17
C LEU A 595 13.68 -23.76 3.87
N ALA A 596 13.20 -23.49 5.09
CA ALA A 596 12.27 -24.33 5.83
C ALA A 596 11.52 -23.49 6.86
N ASN A 597 10.29 -23.88 7.15
CA ASN A 597 9.45 -23.27 8.17
C ASN A 597 8.57 -24.33 8.84
N VAL A 598 8.83 -24.65 10.10
CA VAL A 598 8.20 -25.78 10.80
C VAL A 598 7.72 -25.40 12.19
N ILE A 599 6.64 -26.06 12.64
CA ILE A 599 6.21 -26.03 14.03
C ILE A 599 6.93 -27.15 14.79
N VAL A 600 7.62 -26.76 15.86
CA VAL A 600 8.30 -27.62 16.82
C VAL A 600 7.41 -27.77 18.05
N ASP A 601 7.09 -29.03 18.38
CA ASP A 601 6.27 -29.41 19.54
C ASP A 601 7.19 -29.90 20.66
N LYS A 602 6.96 -29.44 21.89
CA LYS A 602 7.70 -29.87 23.08
C LYS A 602 7.72 -31.39 23.27
N LYS A 603 6.66 -32.08 22.86
CA LYS A 603 6.49 -33.53 23.03
C LYS A 603 7.31 -34.35 22.04
N GLN A 604 7.83 -33.73 20.96
CA GLN A 604 8.46 -34.47 19.87
C GLN A 604 9.65 -33.72 19.26
N SER A 605 10.82 -34.38 19.25
CA SER A 605 11.94 -33.93 18.41
C SER A 605 11.69 -34.28 16.94
N LYS A 606 12.05 -33.38 16.02
CA LYS A 606 11.91 -33.57 14.57
C LYS A 606 13.21 -33.27 13.83
N ASN A 607 13.42 -33.90 12.69
CA ASN A 607 14.48 -33.49 11.77
C ASN A 607 13.91 -32.46 10.80
N VAL A 608 14.66 -31.37 10.57
CA VAL A 608 14.26 -30.31 9.63
C VAL A 608 15.16 -30.38 8.41
N HIS A 609 14.57 -30.72 7.28
CA HIS A 609 15.25 -30.88 6.00
C HIS A 609 15.02 -29.64 5.14
N PHE A 610 16.08 -29.16 4.49
CA PHE A 610 16.01 -28.04 3.57
C PHE A 610 17.12 -28.14 2.53
N LEU A 611 16.91 -27.52 1.37
CA LEU A 611 17.94 -27.37 0.36
C LEU A 611 18.90 -26.27 0.81
N CYS A 612 20.18 -26.58 0.89
CA CYS A 612 21.20 -25.58 1.21
C CYS A 612 21.28 -24.54 0.07
N PRO A 613 21.38 -23.23 0.36
CA PRO A 613 21.45 -22.21 -0.68
C PRO A 613 22.54 -22.51 -1.70
N ALA A 614 22.16 -22.49 -2.97
CA ALA A 614 23.10 -22.61 -4.08
C ALA A 614 23.90 -21.32 -4.25
N ALA A 615 24.97 -21.38 -5.04
CA ALA A 615 25.67 -20.17 -5.46
C ALA A 615 24.75 -19.28 -6.29
N ARG A 616 24.77 -17.98 -6.01
CA ARG A 616 24.07 -16.95 -6.80
C ARG A 616 25.03 -16.21 -7.71
N ASP A 617 26.20 -15.86 -7.19
CA ASP A 617 27.26 -15.15 -7.90
C ASP A 617 28.65 -15.55 -7.36
N GLU A 618 29.69 -14.81 -7.77
CA GLU A 618 31.09 -15.05 -7.36
C GLU A 618 31.37 -14.79 -5.87
N ILE A 619 30.53 -13.98 -5.20
CA ILE A 619 30.67 -13.61 -3.78
C ILE A 619 29.76 -14.51 -2.93
N GLU A 620 28.47 -14.56 -3.28
CA GLU A 620 27.43 -15.38 -2.70
C GLU A 620 27.48 -16.79 -3.30
N THR A 621 28.60 -17.47 -3.02
CA THR A 621 28.89 -18.86 -3.42
C THR A 621 27.99 -19.92 -2.76
N GLY A 622 26.94 -19.50 -2.05
CA GLY A 622 25.96 -20.36 -1.38
C GLY A 622 26.48 -20.97 -0.07
N GLY A 623 25.78 -21.98 0.43
CA GLY A 623 26.26 -22.76 1.56
C GLY A 623 26.00 -22.14 2.94
N ARG A 624 25.28 -21.01 3.02
CA ARG A 624 25.13 -20.23 4.27
C ARG A 624 23.66 -20.03 4.64
N PHE A 625 23.34 -20.21 5.91
CA PHE A 625 21.97 -20.06 6.40
C PHE A 625 21.92 -19.58 7.85
N ALA A 626 20.76 -19.10 8.26
CA ALA A 626 20.45 -18.69 9.62
C ALA A 626 19.13 -19.29 10.10
N VAL A 627 18.98 -19.39 11.42
CA VAL A 627 17.81 -19.97 12.09
C VAL A 627 17.14 -18.91 12.94
N TYR A 628 15.85 -18.70 12.69
CA TYR A 628 14.98 -17.80 13.40
C TYR A 628 13.90 -18.60 14.12
N VAL A 629 13.50 -18.15 15.30
CA VAL A 629 12.49 -18.83 16.10
C VAL A 629 11.48 -17.84 16.67
N ALA A 630 10.24 -18.29 16.81
CA ALA A 630 9.16 -17.50 17.40
C ALA A 630 8.20 -18.43 18.14
N PRO A 631 7.49 -17.94 19.16
CA PRO A 631 6.29 -18.64 19.61
C PRO A 631 5.23 -18.70 18.52
N LEU A 632 4.42 -19.74 18.59
CA LEU A 632 3.30 -19.95 17.68
C LEU A 632 2.25 -18.83 17.84
N PHE A 633 2.05 -18.37 19.08
CA PHE A 633 1.19 -17.25 19.45
C PHE A 633 2.04 -16.11 20.01
N GLU A 634 1.76 -14.88 19.60
CA GLU A 634 2.55 -13.70 20.00
C GLU A 634 2.46 -13.36 21.48
N GLU A 635 1.37 -13.80 22.11
CA GLU A 635 1.13 -13.62 23.54
C GLU A 635 2.06 -14.49 24.41
N ASP A 636 2.71 -15.50 23.82
CA ASP A 636 3.61 -16.38 24.54
C ASP A 636 5.02 -15.78 24.69
N GLU A 637 5.75 -16.26 25.68
CA GLU A 637 7.10 -15.79 25.96
C GLU A 637 8.08 -16.08 24.80
N HIS A 638 8.83 -15.06 24.40
CA HIS A 638 9.89 -15.19 23.40
C HIS A 638 11.20 -15.64 24.06
N THR A 639 11.49 -16.93 24.01
CA THR A 639 12.76 -17.48 24.51
C THR A 639 13.48 -18.24 23.40
N PRO A 640 14.38 -17.60 22.61
CA PRO A 640 14.98 -18.26 21.45
C PRO A 640 15.78 -19.53 21.81
N LEU A 641 16.39 -19.54 23.00
CA LEU A 641 17.15 -20.68 23.53
C LEU A 641 16.27 -21.89 23.92
N SER A 642 14.94 -21.75 23.88
CA SER A 642 14.03 -22.88 24.10
C SER A 642 14.14 -23.92 23.00
N VAL A 643 14.49 -23.50 21.77
CA VAL A 643 14.66 -24.38 20.62
C VAL A 643 16.12 -24.84 20.56
N THR A 644 16.34 -26.15 20.43
CA THR A 644 17.68 -26.73 20.32
C THR A 644 17.71 -27.78 19.22
N TRP A 645 18.89 -28.04 18.67
CA TRP A 645 19.13 -29.11 17.71
C TRP A 645 20.50 -29.74 17.95
N LYS A 646 20.68 -30.99 17.53
CA LYS A 646 21.98 -31.67 17.61
C LYS A 646 22.93 -31.00 16.61
N LYS A 647 24.09 -30.53 17.08
CA LYS A 647 25.18 -30.11 16.19
C LYS A 647 25.56 -31.29 15.31
N SER A 648 25.32 -31.19 14.01
CA SER A 648 25.90 -32.09 13.02
C SER A 648 27.39 -31.73 12.94
N TYR A 649 28.25 -32.62 13.43
CA TYR A 649 29.71 -32.52 13.27
C TYR A 649 30.11 -32.66 11.81
#